data_AF-W4AHP8-F1
#
_entry.id   AF-W4AHP8-F1
#
_cell.length_a   1.000
_cell.length_b   1.000
_cell.length_c   1.000
_cell.angle_alpha   90.00
_cell.angle_beta   90.00
_cell.angle_gamma   90.00
#
_symmetry.space_group_name_H-M   'P 1'
#
loop_
_entity.id
_entity.type
_entity.pdbx_description
1 polymer ?
#
loop_
_entity_poly.entity_id
_entity_poly.type
_entity_poly.pdbx_seq_one_letter_code
_entity_poly.pdbx_strand_id
1 'polypeptide(L)'
;MKTSIYELVETGDELPFDVSLHRVNYVPSHWHNSVEIIFVLSGNLEVTVGSQQHKLAEGDVFLINPCHVHEVMGLDQNIIATFLIPLSYLKENIKGIERISFQCESGTVRPEQRSALDQILQLLAEMVQLSNKKGEAYELDMGIRMLAVFSILMKQFRTSGSSGAMNEKYMERMLRIITYIDEHYRDAISLQSLAEREFLSVPYLSKFFSENIGLNFQSYLTSIRLKHAVEDLLLREELPIADLALNHGFPNAKSFYTAFKNRYHMTPHEYRKQYRPEMAPRKKEDISSHYLNFNHSSALGIIHQFLERSKSREVRKVETLETRAYEIDAARVGTTVKHTWKSLITIGKAKEGLHADVQQHLKYVQRRSPFQYLRFHGIFDDGMMVYHEDEAGQPRYNFRYVDQLFDFLLSIGLKPFIELGFMPSALASDPDQTVFYRASYTSPPKSVDRWCELVERLIRHCMNRYGAAEVESWKFEFWNEPEFHIFWPASQDEYRALYLRTYQTVKRISQSLQIGAPGRIITVDSVSIVKDFFEFCRHHACQPDFIPLHFYPHERIEDMVNAEFIGQMLDTDPYYQLLEEFGGISPNPDFLKERLNAELELLAAYGLSGCEIYLTEWNSTAYHRELTNDTVYKAAYIVKNLLDNLDVIHGFGYWVLSDNIEETFPSRELFHGGLGLIAQYGIPKAAMHAYELLSKLGHTVLAQGEGYIVSAGDGGYQILTYNYCHFDDLYAMGDISFIDHTHRYNGFKHERTLKIDITLMNVPDGRFKMVKHTIDRNQGSSYDAWVAMGAPESLTKEDVQYLKASSCPRRHVSYVDAEPGAALTVCFNLEPHGVALIELTPTYD
;
A
#
# COMPACT_ATOMS: atom_id res chain seq x y z
N MET A 1 -15.75 -35.26 27.72
CA MET A 1 -16.38 -34.30 26.81
C MET A 1 -15.92 -32.92 27.24
N LYS A 2 -15.29 -32.13 26.36
CA LYS A 2 -15.06 -30.70 26.62
C LYS A 2 -16.43 -30.07 26.93
N THR A 3 -16.56 -29.35 28.03
CA THR A 3 -17.80 -28.65 28.43
C THR A 3 -18.05 -27.51 27.43
N SER A 4 -19.01 -27.68 26.52
CA SER A 4 -19.44 -26.61 25.62
C SER A 4 -20.33 -25.62 26.37
N ILE A 5 -20.11 -24.33 26.21
CA ILE A 5 -20.82 -23.27 26.95
C ILE A 5 -21.97 -22.71 26.08
N TYR A 6 -23.12 -22.41 26.67
CA TYR A 6 -24.18 -21.69 25.95
C TYR A 6 -23.83 -20.20 25.84
N GLU A 7 -23.86 -19.67 24.62
CA GLU A 7 -23.70 -18.24 24.36
C GLU A 7 -25.06 -17.57 24.19
N LEU A 8 -25.30 -16.51 24.95
CA LEU A 8 -26.47 -15.66 24.77
C LEU A 8 -26.18 -14.61 23.70
N VAL A 9 -26.76 -14.79 22.52
CA VAL A 9 -26.66 -13.81 21.43
C VAL A 9 -27.53 -12.58 21.75
N GLU A 10 -26.89 -11.42 21.87
CA GLU A 10 -27.53 -10.12 21.97
C GLU A 10 -27.44 -9.40 20.62
N THR A 11 -28.57 -8.95 20.08
CA THR A 11 -28.61 -8.07 18.90
C THR A 11 -28.68 -6.62 19.36
N GLY A 12 -28.24 -5.68 18.52
CA GLY A 12 -28.33 -4.25 18.81
C GLY A 12 -29.77 -3.71 18.80
N ASP A 13 -29.96 -2.49 19.30
CA ASP A 13 -31.30 -1.85 19.40
C ASP A 13 -31.94 -1.54 18.04
N GLU A 14 -31.14 -1.46 16.97
CA GLU A 14 -31.59 -1.06 15.62
C GLU A 14 -31.92 -2.26 14.70
N LEU A 15 -31.33 -3.45 14.92
CA LEU A 15 -31.45 -4.59 14.00
C LEU A 15 -31.83 -5.88 14.74
N PRO A 16 -32.71 -6.72 14.16
CA PRO A 16 -33.13 -7.98 14.76
C PRO A 16 -32.09 -9.13 14.58
N PHE A 17 -30.91 -8.82 14.07
CA PHE A 17 -29.76 -9.72 13.88
C PHE A 17 -28.46 -8.92 14.06
N ASP A 18 -27.35 -9.61 14.32
CA ASP A 18 -26.03 -8.99 14.50
C ASP A 18 -25.15 -9.18 13.26
N VAL A 19 -24.39 -8.14 12.90
CA VAL A 19 -23.37 -8.16 11.85
C VAL A 19 -22.11 -7.58 12.42
N SER A 20 -21.09 -8.42 12.59
CA SER A 20 -19.87 -8.04 13.28
C SER A 20 -18.63 -8.43 12.49
N LEU A 21 -17.57 -7.65 12.70
CA LEU A 21 -16.28 -7.82 12.07
C LEU A 21 -15.27 -8.22 13.15
N HIS A 22 -14.55 -9.32 12.92
CA HIS A 22 -13.67 -9.88 13.93
C HIS A 22 -12.33 -10.32 13.36
N ARG A 23 -11.31 -10.26 14.23
CA ARG A 23 -10.11 -11.06 14.10
C ARG A 23 -10.14 -12.19 15.11
N VAL A 24 -9.99 -13.42 14.63
CA VAL A 24 -10.13 -14.62 15.46
C VAL A 24 -8.77 -15.20 15.80
N ASN A 25 -8.53 -15.42 17.09
CA ASN A 25 -7.43 -16.29 17.53
C ASN A 25 -8.00 -17.67 17.88
N TYR A 26 -8.83 -17.75 18.91
CA TYR A 26 -9.49 -18.98 19.30
C TYR A 26 -10.80 -18.67 20.04
N VAL A 27 -11.91 -19.21 19.54
CA VAL A 27 -13.23 -19.18 20.16
C VAL A 27 -13.53 -20.58 20.70
N PRO A 28 -13.65 -20.74 22.03
CA PRO A 28 -13.84 -22.06 22.63
C PRO A 28 -15.17 -22.69 22.22
N SER A 29 -15.30 -24.00 22.44
CA SER A 29 -16.50 -24.75 22.10
C SER A 29 -17.76 -24.17 22.77
N HIS A 30 -18.72 -23.71 21.96
CA HIS A 30 -19.97 -23.10 22.41
C HIS A 30 -21.14 -23.42 21.47
N TRP A 31 -22.34 -23.00 21.85
CA TRP A 31 -23.54 -23.09 21.03
C TRP A 31 -24.52 -21.98 21.39
N HIS A 32 -25.35 -21.58 20.43
CA HIS A 32 -26.39 -20.58 20.59
C HIS A 32 -27.65 -20.94 19.80
N ASN A 33 -28.75 -20.22 20.04
CA ASN A 33 -30.03 -20.41 19.34
C ASN A 33 -30.20 -19.43 18.16
N SER A 34 -29.15 -19.32 17.34
CA SER A 34 -29.09 -18.47 16.16
C SER A 34 -28.53 -19.24 14.97
N VAL A 35 -28.89 -18.86 13.75
CA VAL A 35 -28.08 -19.20 12.58
C VAL A 35 -26.85 -18.31 12.62
N GLU A 36 -25.67 -18.89 12.41
CA GLU A 36 -24.44 -18.12 12.25
C GLU A 36 -23.88 -18.32 10.85
N ILE A 37 -23.48 -17.22 10.21
CA ILE A 37 -22.76 -17.26 8.94
C ILE A 37 -21.39 -16.64 9.19
N ILE A 38 -20.33 -17.40 8.90
CA ILE A 38 -18.95 -16.93 8.92
C ILE A 38 -18.53 -16.69 7.47
N PHE A 39 -18.11 -15.47 7.16
CA PHE A 39 -17.54 -15.08 5.87
C PHE A 39 -16.09 -14.64 6.05
N VAL A 40 -15.16 -15.35 5.40
CA VAL A 40 -13.72 -15.09 5.49
C VAL A 40 -13.33 -13.98 4.54
N LEU A 41 -12.96 -12.81 5.08
CA LEU A 41 -12.53 -11.65 4.30
C LEU A 41 -11.04 -11.73 3.97
N SER A 42 -10.23 -12.25 4.89
CA SER A 42 -8.78 -12.44 4.71
C SER A 42 -8.30 -13.54 5.65
N GLY A 43 -7.26 -14.27 5.23
CA GLY A 43 -6.61 -15.31 6.03
C GLY A 43 -7.35 -16.66 6.03
N ASN A 44 -6.98 -17.51 6.99
CA ASN A 44 -7.45 -18.88 7.10
C ASN A 44 -7.96 -19.20 8.51
N LEU A 45 -9.03 -20.00 8.59
CA LEU A 45 -9.53 -20.53 9.86
C LEU A 45 -9.98 -21.98 9.77
N GLU A 46 -10.08 -22.61 10.94
CA GLU A 46 -10.66 -23.92 11.13
C GLU A 46 -11.91 -23.80 12.00
N VAL A 47 -13.05 -24.25 11.47
CA VAL A 47 -14.33 -24.33 12.18
C VAL A 47 -14.60 -25.80 12.49
N THR A 48 -14.73 -26.14 13.77
CA THR A 48 -15.12 -27.49 14.19
C THR A 48 -16.59 -27.46 14.58
N VAL A 49 -17.43 -28.26 13.91
CA VAL A 49 -18.85 -28.44 14.28
C VAL A 49 -19.09 -29.90 14.66
N GLY A 50 -19.45 -30.14 15.91
CA GLY A 50 -19.58 -31.50 16.46
C GLY A 50 -18.26 -32.28 16.42
N SER A 51 -18.11 -33.19 15.45
CA SER A 51 -16.89 -34.01 15.26
C SER A 51 -16.19 -33.77 13.92
N GLN A 52 -16.71 -32.84 13.11
CA GLN A 52 -16.17 -32.51 11.79
C GLN A 52 -15.39 -31.20 11.87
N GLN A 53 -14.24 -31.17 11.20
CA GLN A 53 -13.41 -29.98 11.07
C GLN A 53 -13.46 -29.48 9.63
N HIS A 54 -13.69 -28.19 9.47
CA HIS A 54 -13.84 -27.50 8.20
C HIS A 54 -12.76 -26.41 8.10
N LYS A 55 -11.97 -26.44 7.04
CA LYS A 55 -10.97 -25.40 6.77
C LYS A 55 -11.55 -24.39 5.79
N LEU A 56 -11.46 -23.11 6.14
CA LEU A 56 -11.96 -22.01 5.34
C LEU A 56 -10.80 -21.09 4.99
N ALA A 57 -10.74 -20.68 3.73
CA ALA A 57 -9.80 -19.72 3.21
C ALA A 57 -10.51 -18.42 2.80
N GLU A 58 -9.74 -17.41 2.39
CA GLU A 58 -10.27 -16.15 1.88
C GLU A 58 -11.37 -16.34 0.82
N GLY A 59 -12.48 -15.63 0.98
CA GLY A 59 -13.64 -15.73 0.10
C GLY A 59 -14.61 -16.88 0.43
N ASP A 60 -14.28 -17.74 1.40
CA ASP A 60 -15.16 -18.81 1.82
C ASP A 60 -16.27 -18.35 2.78
N VAL A 61 -17.42 -19.00 2.70
CA VAL A 61 -18.52 -18.86 3.64
C VAL A 61 -18.89 -20.21 4.24
N PHE A 62 -19.23 -20.20 5.53
CA PHE A 62 -19.68 -21.36 6.26
C PHE A 62 -20.87 -21.02 7.15
N LEU A 63 -21.96 -21.77 7.01
CA LEU A 63 -23.19 -21.60 7.80
C LEU A 63 -23.28 -22.65 8.90
N ILE A 64 -23.47 -22.20 10.13
CA ILE A 64 -23.71 -23.01 11.32
C ILE A 64 -25.20 -22.91 11.68
N ASN A 65 -25.84 -24.08 11.82
CA ASN A 65 -27.26 -24.16 12.16
C ASN A 65 -27.49 -23.92 13.66
N PRO A 66 -28.70 -23.48 14.08
CA PRO A 66 -29.02 -23.26 15.48
C PRO A 66 -28.74 -24.49 16.33
N CYS A 67 -28.20 -24.26 17.52
CA CYS A 67 -27.89 -25.29 18.52
C CYS A 67 -26.84 -26.33 18.08
N HIS A 68 -26.08 -26.07 17.02
CA HIS A 68 -24.89 -26.84 16.73
C HIS A 68 -23.74 -26.36 17.60
N VAL A 69 -23.10 -27.31 18.31
CA VAL A 69 -21.89 -27.02 19.08
C VAL A 69 -20.73 -26.83 18.12
N HIS A 70 -20.05 -25.69 18.23
CA HIS A 70 -18.96 -25.33 17.35
C HIS A 70 -17.81 -24.63 18.10
N GLU A 71 -16.62 -24.67 17.50
CA GLU A 71 -15.36 -24.08 17.96
C GLU A 71 -14.69 -23.44 16.73
N VAL A 72 -14.08 -22.26 16.89
CA VAL A 72 -13.44 -21.53 15.78
C VAL A 72 -11.99 -21.23 16.14
N MET A 73 -11.07 -21.57 15.26
CA MET A 73 -9.64 -21.37 15.45
C MET A 73 -9.05 -20.62 14.26
N GLY A 74 -8.44 -19.46 14.49
CA GLY A 74 -7.66 -18.76 13.47
C GLY A 74 -6.33 -19.47 13.24
N LEU A 75 -5.96 -19.69 11.98
CA LEU A 75 -4.70 -20.35 11.62
C LEU A 75 -3.58 -19.35 11.31
N ASP A 76 -3.93 -18.11 10.97
CA ASP A 76 -3.04 -17.00 10.65
C ASP A 76 -3.69 -15.63 10.96
N GLN A 77 -3.13 -14.54 10.43
CA GLN A 77 -3.75 -13.21 10.42
C GLN A 77 -5.04 -13.26 9.59
N ASN A 78 -6.19 -13.33 10.27
CA ASN A 78 -7.50 -13.43 9.65
C ASN A 78 -8.41 -12.25 9.98
N ILE A 79 -9.31 -11.98 9.04
CA ILE A 79 -10.43 -11.04 9.19
C ILE A 79 -11.68 -11.77 8.72
N ILE A 80 -12.70 -11.83 9.57
CA ILE A 80 -13.98 -12.44 9.24
C ILE A 80 -15.12 -11.46 9.48
N ALA A 81 -16.19 -11.62 8.71
CA ALA A 81 -17.51 -11.10 9.03
C ALA A 81 -18.38 -12.23 9.58
N THR A 82 -19.02 -12.00 10.73
CA THR A 82 -20.00 -12.90 11.33
C THR A 82 -21.39 -12.29 11.24
N PHE A 83 -22.37 -13.13 10.94
CA PHE A 83 -23.77 -12.75 10.91
C PHE A 83 -24.51 -13.69 11.85
N LEU A 84 -25.01 -13.18 12.97
CA LEU A 84 -25.76 -13.95 13.96
C LEU A 84 -27.24 -13.60 13.87
N ILE A 85 -28.05 -14.57 13.44
CA ILE A 85 -29.47 -14.39 13.17
C ILE A 85 -30.32 -15.20 14.16
N PRO A 86 -30.96 -14.54 15.15
CA PRO A 86 -31.80 -15.22 16.12
C PRO A 86 -32.94 -16.01 15.48
N LEU A 87 -33.21 -17.20 16.02
CA LEU A 87 -34.32 -18.03 15.53
C LEU A 87 -35.69 -17.34 15.67
N SER A 88 -35.86 -16.42 16.64
CA SER A 88 -37.07 -15.61 16.81
C SER A 88 -37.36 -14.76 15.57
N TYR A 89 -36.36 -14.04 15.06
CA TYR A 89 -36.49 -13.23 13.83
C TYR A 89 -36.86 -14.10 12.63
N LEU A 90 -36.28 -15.30 12.52
CA LEU A 90 -36.61 -16.21 11.42
C LEU A 90 -38.04 -16.74 11.49
N LYS A 91 -38.58 -17.01 12.68
CA LYS A 91 -39.96 -17.49 12.87
C LYS A 91 -41.00 -16.46 12.42
N GLU A 92 -40.73 -15.18 12.61
CA GLU A 92 -41.60 -14.09 12.17
C GLU A 92 -41.74 -14.04 10.64
N ASN A 93 -40.67 -14.44 9.94
CA ASN A 93 -40.57 -14.31 8.49
C ASN A 93 -40.79 -15.63 7.73
N ILE A 94 -40.51 -16.79 8.36
CA ILE A 94 -40.51 -18.11 7.72
C ILE A 94 -41.24 -19.15 8.57
N LYS A 95 -42.38 -19.64 8.08
CA LYS A 95 -43.15 -20.69 8.75
C LYS A 95 -42.42 -22.03 8.74
N GLY A 96 -42.27 -22.66 9.90
CA GLY A 96 -41.70 -24.00 10.04
C GLY A 96 -40.17 -24.04 9.99
N ILE A 97 -39.49 -22.90 10.17
CA ILE A 97 -38.03 -22.79 10.15
C ILE A 97 -37.36 -23.69 11.19
N GLU A 98 -38.03 -23.97 12.31
CA GLU A 98 -37.54 -24.85 13.37
C GLU A 98 -37.32 -26.31 12.94
N ARG A 99 -37.80 -26.70 11.74
CA ARG A 99 -37.63 -28.04 11.16
C ARG A 99 -36.70 -28.05 9.94
N ILE A 100 -36.03 -26.92 9.70
CA ILE A 100 -35.21 -26.71 8.51
C ILE A 100 -33.75 -26.54 8.95
N SER A 101 -32.86 -27.19 8.21
CA SER A 101 -31.42 -26.97 8.32
C SER A 101 -30.89 -26.54 6.95
N PHE A 102 -29.78 -25.81 6.97
CA PHE A 102 -29.08 -25.37 5.77
C PHE A 102 -27.72 -26.03 5.68
N GLN A 103 -27.33 -26.44 4.48
CA GLN A 103 -25.97 -26.87 4.18
C GLN A 103 -25.37 -25.87 3.19
N CYS A 104 -24.76 -24.82 3.71
CA CYS A 104 -24.09 -23.77 2.94
C CYS A 104 -22.63 -23.68 3.40
N GLU A 105 -21.74 -24.28 2.63
CA GLU A 105 -20.29 -24.30 2.86
C GLU A 105 -19.59 -24.24 1.52
N SER A 106 -18.70 -23.27 1.31
CA SER A 106 -17.98 -23.07 0.05
C SER A 106 -17.33 -24.34 -0.51
N GLY A 107 -16.71 -25.16 0.36
CA GLY A 107 -16.02 -26.39 0.00
C GLY A 107 -16.92 -27.55 -0.46
N THR A 108 -18.23 -27.51 -0.18
CA THR A 108 -19.16 -28.61 -0.49
C THR A 108 -20.31 -28.21 -1.44
N VAL A 109 -20.28 -26.97 -1.95
CA VAL A 109 -21.28 -26.44 -2.91
C VAL A 109 -21.22 -27.18 -4.25
N ARG A 110 -22.39 -27.61 -4.75
CA ARG A 110 -22.51 -28.24 -6.08
C ARG A 110 -22.37 -27.17 -7.18
N PRO A 111 -21.91 -27.53 -8.40
CA PRO A 111 -21.76 -26.56 -9.50
C PRO A 111 -23.01 -25.72 -9.78
N GLU A 112 -24.20 -26.33 -9.67
CA GLU A 112 -25.51 -25.69 -9.86
C GLU A 112 -25.85 -24.65 -8.78
N GLN A 113 -25.28 -24.79 -7.58
CA GLN A 113 -25.50 -23.91 -6.44
C GLN A 113 -24.48 -22.75 -6.40
N ARG A 114 -23.46 -22.75 -7.27
CA ARG A 114 -22.39 -21.74 -7.23
C ARG A 114 -22.89 -20.32 -7.48
N SER A 115 -23.80 -20.14 -8.45
CA SER A 115 -24.42 -18.83 -8.72
C SER A 115 -25.24 -18.31 -7.52
N ALA A 116 -25.88 -19.22 -6.77
CA ALA A 116 -26.61 -18.87 -5.57
C ALA A 116 -25.67 -18.50 -4.41
N LEU A 117 -24.52 -19.18 -4.29
CA LEU A 117 -23.47 -18.83 -3.33
C LEU A 117 -22.87 -17.45 -3.62
N ASP A 118 -22.53 -17.16 -4.89
CA ASP A 118 -22.01 -15.87 -5.33
C ASP A 118 -22.98 -14.73 -4.95
N GLN A 119 -24.29 -14.94 -5.11
CA GLN A 119 -25.33 -13.97 -4.70
C GLN A 119 -25.41 -13.79 -3.18
N ILE A 120 -25.26 -14.86 -2.40
CA ILE A 120 -25.21 -14.77 -0.93
C ILE A 120 -23.99 -13.93 -0.52
N LEU A 121 -22.80 -14.25 -1.03
CA LEU A 121 -21.57 -13.52 -0.72
C LEU A 121 -21.70 -12.03 -1.06
N GLN A 122 -22.33 -11.69 -2.19
CA GLN A 122 -22.64 -10.32 -2.56
C GLN A 122 -23.50 -9.61 -1.52
N LEU A 123 -24.62 -10.22 -1.12
CA LEU A 123 -25.53 -9.63 -0.14
C LEU A 123 -24.85 -9.46 1.23
N LEU A 124 -24.08 -10.46 1.67
CA LEU A 124 -23.31 -10.39 2.91
C LEU A 124 -22.29 -9.24 2.87
N ALA A 125 -21.58 -9.09 1.75
CA ALA A 125 -20.63 -8.00 1.59
C ALA A 125 -21.31 -6.62 1.60
N GLU A 126 -22.46 -6.47 0.93
CA GLU A 126 -23.23 -5.22 0.96
C GLU A 126 -23.68 -4.87 2.38
N MET A 127 -24.07 -5.86 3.19
CA MET A 127 -24.46 -5.66 4.58
C MET A 127 -23.30 -5.18 5.46
N VAL A 128 -22.09 -5.70 5.25
CA VAL A 128 -20.88 -5.21 5.94
C VAL A 128 -20.55 -3.77 5.52
N GLN A 129 -20.79 -3.41 4.26
CA GLN A 129 -20.61 -2.01 3.82
C GLN A 129 -21.63 -1.06 4.47
N LEU A 130 -22.89 -1.49 4.54
CA LEU A 130 -23.98 -0.70 5.13
C LEU A 130 -23.81 -0.49 6.63
N SER A 131 -23.31 -1.48 7.36
CA SER A 131 -23.10 -1.36 8.81
C SER A 131 -22.10 -0.24 9.18
N ASN A 132 -21.22 0.14 8.25
CA ASN A 132 -20.30 1.27 8.42
C ASN A 132 -20.85 2.61 7.88
N LYS A 133 -21.74 2.60 6.89
CA LYS A 133 -22.34 3.81 6.29
C LYS A 133 -23.85 3.85 6.52
N LYS A 134 -24.25 4.11 7.77
CA LYS A 134 -25.68 4.18 8.16
C LYS A 134 -26.39 5.36 7.52
N GLY A 135 -27.12 5.10 6.43
CA GLY A 135 -28.01 6.07 5.77
C GLY A 135 -29.41 6.13 6.38
N GLU A 136 -30.26 7.01 5.84
CA GLU A 136 -31.63 7.26 6.33
C GLU A 136 -32.55 6.01 6.30
N ALA A 137 -32.24 5.01 5.47
CA ALA A 137 -32.99 3.75 5.32
C ALA A 137 -32.23 2.50 5.79
N TYR A 138 -31.18 2.66 6.61
CA TYR A 138 -30.25 1.60 7.01
C TYR A 138 -30.91 0.30 7.48
N GLU A 139 -31.87 0.38 8.42
CA GLU A 139 -32.55 -0.81 8.98
C GLU A 139 -33.33 -1.59 7.91
N LEU A 140 -34.01 -0.86 7.03
CA LEU A 140 -34.77 -1.43 5.93
C LEU A 140 -33.85 -2.12 4.92
N ASP A 141 -32.74 -1.46 4.55
CA ASP A 141 -31.74 -1.97 3.62
C ASP A 141 -31.03 -3.23 4.13
N MET A 142 -30.73 -3.28 5.43
CA MET A 142 -30.19 -4.46 6.10
C MET A 142 -31.22 -5.60 6.11
N GLY A 143 -32.47 -5.30 6.46
CA GLY A 143 -33.55 -6.29 6.48
C GLY A 143 -33.84 -6.92 5.12
N ILE A 144 -33.86 -6.11 4.04
CA ILE A 144 -34.08 -6.59 2.67
C ILE A 144 -32.99 -7.60 2.26
N ARG A 145 -31.72 -7.27 2.51
CA ARG A 145 -30.58 -8.12 2.16
C ARG A 145 -30.57 -9.41 2.94
N MET A 146 -30.86 -9.34 4.24
CA MET A 146 -30.96 -10.53 5.09
C MET A 146 -32.07 -11.48 4.61
N LEU A 147 -33.26 -10.95 4.31
CA LEU A 147 -34.37 -11.75 3.77
C LEU A 147 -34.03 -12.34 2.39
N ALA A 148 -33.27 -11.61 1.56
CA ALA A 148 -32.79 -12.12 0.28
C ALA A 148 -31.81 -13.29 0.46
N VAL A 149 -30.85 -13.19 1.39
CA VAL A 149 -29.95 -14.30 1.76
C VAL A 149 -30.76 -15.54 2.15
N PHE A 150 -31.75 -15.40 3.05
CA PHE A 150 -32.59 -16.52 3.45
C PHE A 150 -33.47 -17.07 2.32
N SER A 151 -33.96 -16.22 1.42
CA SER A 151 -34.70 -16.67 0.23
C SER A 151 -33.85 -17.60 -0.63
N ILE A 152 -32.57 -17.26 -0.81
CA ILE A 152 -31.62 -18.08 -1.58
C ILE A 152 -31.30 -19.36 -0.84
N LEU A 153 -31.00 -19.29 0.46
CA LEU A 153 -30.75 -20.46 1.32
C LEU A 153 -31.91 -21.45 1.27
N MET A 154 -33.16 -20.97 1.37
CA MET A 154 -34.36 -21.80 1.31
C MET A 154 -34.56 -22.50 -0.04
N LYS A 155 -34.18 -21.85 -1.14
CA LYS A 155 -34.32 -22.38 -2.50
C LYS A 155 -33.23 -23.38 -2.86
N GLN A 156 -31.99 -23.13 -2.42
CA GLN A 156 -30.81 -23.80 -2.98
C GLN A 156 -30.01 -24.59 -1.94
N PHE A 157 -30.07 -24.23 -0.65
CA PHE A 157 -29.23 -24.81 0.40
C PHE A 157 -30.01 -25.49 1.53
N ARG A 158 -31.35 -25.57 1.40
CA ARG A 158 -32.22 -26.26 2.35
C ARG A 158 -32.00 -27.77 2.31
N THR A 159 -31.81 -28.39 3.48
CA THR A 159 -31.81 -29.84 3.64
C THR A 159 -33.08 -30.29 4.37
N SER A 160 -33.57 -31.47 3.99
CA SER A 160 -34.68 -32.14 4.68
C SER A 160 -34.11 -33.29 5.50
N GLY A 161 -33.89 -33.06 6.79
CA GLY A 161 -33.38 -34.10 7.69
C GLY A 161 -32.26 -33.58 8.57
N SER A 162 -32.54 -33.57 9.87
CA SER A 162 -31.59 -33.34 10.94
C SER A 162 -30.52 -34.43 10.89
N SER A 163 -29.29 -34.03 10.59
CA SER A 163 -28.16 -34.94 10.53
C SER A 163 -26.95 -34.23 11.13
N GLY A 164 -26.71 -34.49 12.42
CA GLY A 164 -25.43 -34.15 13.04
C GLY A 164 -25.45 -33.71 14.51
N ALA A 165 -26.59 -33.37 15.10
CA ALA A 165 -26.62 -32.96 16.50
C ALA A 165 -26.41 -34.16 17.44
N MET A 166 -25.40 -34.06 18.31
CA MET A 166 -25.21 -35.01 19.41
C MET A 166 -26.53 -35.12 20.20
N ASN A 167 -27.13 -36.32 20.15
CA ASN A 167 -28.39 -36.65 20.81
C ASN A 167 -29.53 -35.63 20.51
N GLU A 168 -29.90 -35.52 19.24
CA GLU A 168 -31.04 -34.78 18.66
C GLU A 168 -32.24 -34.59 19.60
N LYS A 169 -32.67 -35.64 20.31
CA LYS A 169 -33.77 -35.61 21.29
C LYS A 169 -33.51 -34.73 22.52
N TYR A 170 -32.26 -34.63 22.97
CA TYR A 170 -31.84 -33.75 24.06
C TYR A 170 -31.78 -32.30 23.58
N MET A 171 -31.26 -32.05 22.38
CA MET A 171 -31.20 -30.70 21.83
C MET A 171 -32.59 -30.15 21.49
N GLU A 172 -33.47 -30.97 20.90
CA GLU A 172 -34.88 -30.62 20.70
C GLU A 172 -35.57 -30.29 22.04
N ARG A 173 -35.29 -31.07 23.08
CA ARG A 173 -35.82 -30.80 24.43
C ARG A 173 -35.29 -29.47 24.97
N MET A 174 -33.99 -29.21 24.80
CA MET A 174 -33.39 -27.95 25.24
C MET A 174 -33.99 -26.76 24.49
N LEU A 175 -34.16 -26.87 23.17
CA LEU A 175 -34.81 -25.89 22.32
C LEU A 175 -36.24 -25.59 22.77
N ARG A 176 -37.05 -26.63 23.06
CA ARG A 176 -38.40 -26.45 23.61
C ARG A 176 -38.38 -25.73 24.95
N ILE A 177 -37.44 -26.10 25.82
CA ILE A 177 -37.27 -25.47 27.13
C ILE A 177 -36.89 -23.99 26.98
N ILE A 178 -35.86 -23.66 26.21
CA ILE A 178 -35.39 -22.28 26.00
C ILE A 178 -36.48 -21.44 25.34
N THR A 179 -37.09 -21.96 24.27
CA THR A 179 -38.18 -21.27 23.56
C THR A 179 -39.34 -20.98 24.51
N TYR A 180 -39.73 -21.96 25.34
CA TYR A 180 -40.79 -21.74 26.31
C TYR A 180 -40.43 -20.69 27.36
N ILE A 181 -39.20 -20.72 27.88
CA ILE A 181 -38.71 -19.71 28.83
C ILE A 181 -38.73 -18.32 28.20
N ASP A 182 -38.28 -18.20 26.95
CA ASP A 182 -38.24 -16.93 26.21
C ASP A 182 -39.65 -16.40 25.93
N GLU A 183 -40.59 -17.25 25.50
CA GLU A 183 -41.98 -16.86 25.24
C GLU A 183 -42.79 -16.53 26.51
N HIS A 184 -42.45 -17.14 27.65
CA HIS A 184 -43.21 -17.05 28.91
C HIS A 184 -42.39 -16.43 30.06
N TYR A 185 -41.34 -15.67 29.75
CA TYR A 185 -40.40 -15.16 30.76
C TYR A 185 -41.07 -14.27 31.83
N ARG A 186 -42.19 -13.62 31.46
CA ARG A 186 -43.00 -12.75 32.34
C ARG A 186 -43.79 -13.53 33.38
N ASP A 187 -44.10 -14.79 33.10
CA ASP A 187 -44.94 -15.62 33.95
C ASP A 187 -44.18 -16.19 35.15
N ALA A 188 -44.91 -16.65 36.16
CA ALA A 188 -44.35 -17.35 37.33
C ALA A 188 -43.91 -18.78 36.98
N ILE A 189 -42.99 -18.92 36.04
CA ILE A 189 -42.44 -20.22 35.65
C ILE A 189 -41.52 -20.75 36.75
N SER A 190 -41.73 -22.02 37.12
CA SER A 190 -40.89 -22.73 38.07
C SER A 190 -40.21 -23.91 37.39
N LEU A 191 -39.10 -24.38 37.97
CA LEU A 191 -38.46 -25.59 37.49
C LEU A 191 -39.40 -26.80 37.56
N GLN A 192 -40.33 -26.80 38.54
CA GLN A 192 -41.32 -27.86 38.69
C GLN A 192 -42.36 -27.84 37.57
N SER A 193 -42.95 -26.68 37.26
CA SER A 193 -43.89 -26.55 36.14
C SER A 193 -43.24 -26.88 34.79
N LEU A 194 -41.96 -26.54 34.62
CA LEU A 194 -41.20 -26.88 33.42
C LEU A 194 -40.89 -28.39 33.33
N ALA A 195 -40.59 -29.03 34.46
CA ALA A 195 -40.36 -30.47 34.54
C ALA A 195 -41.64 -31.26 34.22
N GLU A 196 -42.79 -30.83 34.74
CA GLU A 196 -44.09 -31.42 34.43
C GLU A 196 -44.43 -31.31 32.94
N ARG A 197 -44.18 -30.14 32.34
CA ARG A 197 -44.40 -29.89 30.90
C ARG A 197 -43.55 -30.79 30.00
N GLU A 198 -42.29 -31.03 30.37
CA GLU A 198 -41.37 -31.89 29.61
C GLU A 198 -41.43 -33.37 30.02
N PHE A 199 -42.37 -33.74 30.91
CA PHE A 199 -42.53 -35.09 31.46
C PHE A 199 -41.26 -35.63 32.13
N LEU A 200 -40.60 -34.78 32.93
CA LEU A 200 -39.35 -35.06 33.63
C LEU A 200 -39.49 -34.92 35.15
N SER A 201 -38.58 -35.56 35.88
CA SER A 201 -38.40 -35.27 37.31
C SER A 201 -37.63 -33.96 37.49
N VAL A 202 -37.97 -33.19 38.52
CA VAL A 202 -37.31 -31.91 38.84
C VAL A 202 -35.79 -32.07 39.02
N PRO A 203 -35.26 -33.10 39.71
CA PRO A 203 -33.81 -33.29 39.84
C PRO A 203 -33.13 -33.55 38.50
N TYR A 204 -33.78 -34.32 37.61
CA TYR A 204 -33.25 -34.60 36.28
C TYR A 204 -33.23 -33.33 35.42
N LEU A 205 -34.32 -32.56 35.40
CA LEU A 205 -34.38 -31.31 34.64
C LEU A 205 -33.36 -30.28 35.15
N SER A 206 -33.18 -30.15 36.47
CA SER A 206 -32.19 -29.24 37.07
C SER A 206 -30.77 -29.55 36.58
N LYS A 207 -30.39 -30.83 36.67
CA LYS A 207 -29.10 -31.33 36.22
C LYS A 207 -28.94 -31.18 34.71
N PHE A 208 -29.94 -31.61 33.95
CA PHE A 208 -29.97 -31.49 32.50
C PHE A 208 -29.83 -30.04 32.03
N PHE A 209 -30.54 -29.09 32.65
CA PHE A 209 -30.47 -27.68 32.28
C PHE A 209 -29.10 -27.09 32.60
N SER A 210 -28.60 -27.28 33.83
CA SER A 210 -27.31 -26.72 34.26
C SER A 210 -26.10 -27.30 33.52
N GLU A 211 -26.10 -28.60 33.20
CA GLU A 211 -25.01 -29.23 32.44
C GLU A 211 -24.92 -28.75 30.99
N ASN A 212 -26.04 -28.32 30.39
CA ASN A 212 -26.08 -27.91 28.99
C ASN A 212 -26.03 -26.38 28.80
N ILE A 213 -26.55 -25.61 29.75
CA ILE A 213 -26.60 -24.13 29.71
C ILE A 213 -25.43 -23.51 30.49
N GLY A 214 -24.81 -24.23 31.43
CA GLY A 214 -23.78 -23.70 32.33
C GLY A 214 -24.33 -22.83 33.47
N LEU A 215 -25.63 -22.51 33.45
CA LEU A 215 -26.34 -21.75 34.48
C LEU A 215 -27.48 -22.60 35.06
N ASN A 216 -27.81 -22.38 36.34
CA ASN A 216 -29.06 -22.92 36.87
C ASN A 216 -30.27 -22.20 36.24
N PHE A 217 -31.41 -22.89 36.18
CA PHE A 217 -32.66 -22.39 35.59
C PHE A 217 -33.04 -20.98 36.08
N GLN A 218 -32.94 -20.72 37.39
CA GLN A 218 -33.32 -19.43 37.97
C GLN A 218 -32.42 -18.30 37.48
N SER A 219 -31.12 -18.56 37.34
CA SER A 219 -30.14 -17.58 36.86
C SER A 219 -30.32 -17.28 35.37
N TYR A 220 -30.63 -18.31 34.58
CA TYR A 220 -30.96 -18.16 33.16
C TYR A 220 -32.24 -17.33 32.96
N LEU A 221 -33.34 -17.70 33.64
CA LEU A 221 -34.59 -16.94 33.60
C LEU A 221 -34.40 -15.49 34.04
N THR A 222 -33.61 -15.27 35.10
CA THR A 222 -33.27 -13.91 35.55
C THR A 222 -32.54 -13.12 34.47
N SER A 223 -31.64 -13.75 33.73
CA SER A 223 -30.90 -13.11 32.64
C SER A 223 -31.82 -12.73 31.47
N ILE A 224 -32.75 -13.60 31.07
CA ILE A 224 -33.77 -13.30 30.05
C ILE A 224 -34.69 -12.16 30.50
N ARG A 225 -35.15 -12.18 31.77
CA ARG A 225 -35.96 -11.08 32.32
C ARG A 225 -35.22 -9.74 32.34
N LEU A 226 -33.94 -9.75 32.71
CA LEU A 226 -33.10 -8.54 32.69
C LEU A 226 -32.90 -8.03 31.26
N LYS A 227 -32.66 -8.92 30.27
CA LYS A 227 -32.53 -8.57 28.86
C LYS A 227 -33.73 -7.75 28.38
N HIS A 228 -34.95 -8.28 28.54
CA HIS A 228 -36.16 -7.55 28.15
C HIS A 228 -36.45 -6.32 29.02
N ALA A 229 -36.09 -6.36 30.31
CA ALA A 229 -36.33 -5.23 31.21
C ALA A 229 -35.46 -4.01 30.90
N VAL A 230 -34.25 -4.20 30.35
CA VAL A 230 -33.37 -3.09 29.94
C VAL A 230 -33.97 -2.31 28.77
N GLU A 231 -34.60 -2.99 27.82
CA GLU A 231 -35.26 -2.38 26.67
C GLU A 231 -36.37 -1.41 27.11
N ASP A 232 -37.33 -1.87 27.91
CA ASP A 232 -38.41 -1.01 28.45
C ASP A 232 -37.88 0.03 29.47
N LEU A 233 -36.74 -0.22 30.13
CA LEU A 233 -36.12 0.72 31.08
C LEU A 233 -35.63 1.99 30.39
N LEU A 234 -35.16 1.87 29.14
CA LEU A 234 -34.64 2.98 28.34
C LEU A 234 -35.74 3.66 27.51
N LEU A 235 -36.75 2.92 27.07
CA LEU A 235 -37.80 3.45 26.19
C LEU A 235 -38.98 4.12 26.92
N ARG A 236 -39.23 3.81 28.20
CA ARG A 236 -40.44 4.27 28.93
C ARG A 236 -40.09 5.06 30.20
N GLU A 237 -39.88 6.37 30.05
CA GLU A 237 -39.47 7.29 31.14
C GLU A 237 -40.49 7.35 32.29
N GLU A 238 -41.77 7.32 31.98
CA GLU A 238 -42.84 7.50 32.95
C GLU A 238 -43.15 6.25 33.77
N LEU A 239 -42.58 5.09 33.41
CA LEU A 239 -42.82 3.84 34.12
C LEU A 239 -41.95 3.77 35.39
N PRO A 240 -42.56 3.72 36.60
CA PRO A 240 -41.81 3.51 37.83
C PRO A 240 -41.02 2.20 37.78
N ILE A 241 -39.77 2.20 38.27
CA ILE A 241 -38.91 1.01 38.27
C ILE A 241 -39.56 -0.19 38.97
N ALA A 242 -40.41 0.07 39.96
CA ALA A 242 -41.18 -0.96 40.65
C ALA A 242 -42.19 -1.65 39.72
N ASP A 243 -42.88 -0.88 38.87
CA ASP A 243 -43.84 -1.40 37.90
C ASP A 243 -43.12 -2.10 36.75
N LEU A 244 -41.97 -1.57 36.33
CA LEU A 244 -41.09 -2.22 35.36
C LEU A 244 -40.65 -3.61 35.86
N ALA A 245 -40.17 -3.71 37.11
CA ALA A 245 -39.80 -5.00 37.68
C ALA A 245 -40.96 -6.02 37.62
N LEU A 246 -42.18 -5.59 37.96
CA LEU A 246 -43.36 -6.46 37.93
C LEU A 246 -43.74 -6.86 36.49
N ASN A 247 -43.70 -5.93 35.54
CA ASN A 247 -44.05 -6.17 34.13
C ASN A 247 -43.12 -7.18 33.44
N HIS A 248 -41.88 -7.31 33.89
CA HIS A 248 -40.90 -8.28 33.39
C HIS A 248 -40.79 -9.53 34.29
N GLY A 249 -41.79 -9.80 35.13
CA GLY A 249 -41.91 -11.05 35.88
C GLY A 249 -41.05 -11.16 37.14
N PHE A 250 -40.46 -10.06 37.63
CA PHE A 250 -39.79 -10.07 38.94
C PHE A 250 -40.82 -10.03 40.08
N PRO A 251 -40.62 -10.79 41.17
CA PRO A 251 -41.58 -10.84 42.28
C PRO A 251 -41.72 -9.52 43.04
N ASN A 252 -40.71 -8.66 42.99
CA ASN A 252 -40.73 -7.30 43.55
C ASN A 252 -39.54 -6.48 43.05
N ALA A 253 -39.61 -5.15 43.21
CA ALA A 253 -38.55 -4.22 42.85
C ALA A 253 -37.19 -4.59 43.47
N LYS A 254 -37.15 -5.03 44.74
CA LYS A 254 -35.90 -5.39 45.44
C LYS A 254 -35.14 -6.52 44.74
N SER A 255 -35.86 -7.55 44.27
CA SER A 255 -35.27 -8.66 43.51
C SER A 255 -34.70 -8.21 42.16
N PHE A 256 -35.40 -7.31 41.47
CA PHE A 256 -34.92 -6.70 40.22
C PHE A 256 -33.66 -5.87 40.45
N TYR A 257 -33.66 -4.96 41.43
CA TYR A 257 -32.48 -4.15 41.77
C TYR A 257 -31.23 -5.00 42.08
N THR A 258 -31.42 -6.11 42.81
CA THR A 258 -30.31 -7.01 43.17
C THR A 258 -29.78 -7.73 41.91
N ALA A 259 -30.67 -8.28 41.10
CA ALA A 259 -30.30 -8.95 39.85
C ALA A 259 -29.60 -7.99 38.86
N PHE A 260 -30.15 -6.78 38.70
CA PHE A 260 -29.63 -5.75 37.82
C PHE A 260 -28.24 -5.28 38.25
N LYS A 261 -28.05 -4.99 39.55
CA LYS A 261 -26.75 -4.57 40.10
C LYS A 261 -25.70 -5.66 40.00
N ASN A 262 -26.09 -6.92 40.15
CA ASN A 262 -25.16 -8.05 39.99
C ASN A 262 -24.72 -8.22 38.53
N ARG A 263 -25.62 -8.00 37.56
CA ARG A 263 -25.34 -8.16 36.13
C ARG A 263 -24.60 -6.96 35.51
N TYR A 264 -25.01 -5.74 35.84
CA TYR A 264 -24.54 -4.51 35.19
C TYR A 264 -23.64 -3.66 36.10
N HIS A 265 -23.34 -4.12 37.31
CA HIS A 265 -22.51 -3.44 38.31
C HIS A 265 -22.99 -2.04 38.74
N MET A 266 -24.25 -1.68 38.42
CA MET A 266 -24.89 -0.41 38.75
C MET A 266 -26.39 -0.59 38.94
N THR A 267 -27.08 0.41 39.51
CA THR A 267 -28.53 0.36 39.72
C THR A 267 -29.30 0.67 38.42
N PRO A 268 -30.54 0.18 38.26
CA PRO A 268 -31.41 0.54 37.12
C PRO A 268 -31.58 2.05 36.92
N HIS A 269 -31.58 2.84 38.01
CA HIS A 269 -31.70 4.29 37.93
C HIS A 269 -30.42 4.95 37.41
N GLU A 270 -29.26 4.50 37.89
CA GLU A 270 -27.96 4.91 37.35
C GLU A 270 -27.84 4.50 35.88
N TYR A 271 -28.22 3.27 35.53
CA TYR A 271 -28.20 2.77 34.17
C TYR A 271 -29.11 3.61 33.25
N ARG A 272 -30.35 3.89 33.64
CA ARG A 272 -31.25 4.76 32.88
C ARG A 272 -30.68 6.17 32.67
N LYS A 273 -30.04 6.74 33.70
CA LYS A 273 -29.40 8.07 33.60
C LYS A 273 -28.16 8.05 32.71
N GLN A 274 -27.40 6.96 32.76
CA GLN A 274 -26.08 6.85 32.13
C GLN A 274 -26.17 6.44 30.66
N TYR A 275 -27.20 5.69 30.26
CA TYR A 275 -27.36 5.08 28.92
C TYR A 275 -28.55 5.63 28.12
N ARG A 276 -29.18 6.73 28.56
CA ARG A 276 -30.19 7.47 27.77
C ARG A 276 -29.51 8.10 26.54
N PRO A 277 -30.16 8.14 25.36
CA PRO A 277 -29.57 8.72 24.16
C PRO A 277 -29.51 10.25 24.23
N GLU A 278 -28.48 10.76 24.91
CA GLU A 278 -27.78 11.98 24.48
C GLU A 278 -26.32 11.60 24.24
N MET A 279 -25.99 11.45 22.95
CA MET A 279 -24.66 11.43 22.32
C MET A 279 -23.46 10.99 23.19
N ALA A 280 -23.17 9.68 23.22
CA ALA A 280 -21.80 9.14 23.19
C ALA A 280 -21.81 7.60 23.06
N PRO A 281 -20.95 7.00 22.21
CA PRO A 281 -20.90 5.56 22.00
C PRO A 281 -20.24 4.85 23.20
N ARG A 282 -20.75 3.67 23.56
CA ARG A 282 -20.15 2.82 24.60
C ARG A 282 -19.66 1.48 24.06
N LYS A 283 -18.47 1.13 24.54
CA LYS A 283 -17.91 -0.23 24.59
C LYS A 283 -18.83 -1.13 25.43
N LYS A 284 -19.14 -2.33 24.91
CA LYS A 284 -19.67 -3.46 25.67
C LYS A 284 -18.52 -4.42 26.00
N GLU A 285 -18.41 -4.83 27.26
CA GLU A 285 -17.63 -5.99 27.68
C GLU A 285 -18.60 -7.15 27.93
N ASP A 286 -18.49 -8.23 27.14
CA ASP A 286 -18.91 -9.59 27.51
C ASP A 286 -18.43 -10.60 26.44
N ILE A 287 -17.72 -11.65 26.88
CA ILE A 287 -17.27 -12.91 26.21
C ILE A 287 -16.52 -12.78 24.87
N SER A 288 -16.69 -11.69 24.12
CA SER A 288 -15.93 -11.26 22.94
C SER A 288 -14.45 -10.97 23.23
N SER A 289 -13.99 -11.16 24.47
CA SER A 289 -12.60 -10.97 24.92
C SER A 289 -11.58 -11.90 24.24
N HIS A 290 -12.04 -12.83 23.37
CA HIS A 290 -11.19 -13.67 22.53
C HIS A 290 -11.02 -13.16 21.09
N TYR A 291 -11.73 -12.09 20.71
CA TYR A 291 -11.53 -11.40 19.43
C TYR A 291 -10.56 -10.24 19.61
N LEU A 292 -9.57 -10.14 18.72
CA LEU A 292 -8.54 -9.10 18.79
C LEU A 292 -9.02 -7.82 18.08
N ASN A 293 -8.64 -6.65 18.60
CA ASN A 293 -8.82 -5.38 17.90
C ASN A 293 -8.01 -5.40 16.59
N PHE A 294 -8.61 -4.94 15.49
CA PHE A 294 -7.93 -4.81 14.20
C PHE A 294 -8.44 -3.58 13.44
N ASN A 295 -7.74 -3.19 12.36
CA ASN A 295 -8.12 -2.03 11.55
C ASN A 295 -9.40 -2.32 10.74
N HIS A 296 -10.54 -1.79 11.20
CA HIS A 296 -11.83 -1.90 10.51
C HIS A 296 -11.81 -1.34 9.07
N SER A 297 -10.88 -0.42 8.76
CA SER A 297 -10.75 0.17 7.42
C SER A 297 -10.27 -0.87 6.39
N SER A 298 -9.40 -1.80 6.78
CA SER A 298 -8.90 -2.88 5.92
C SER A 298 -10.02 -3.88 5.57
N ALA A 299 -10.89 -4.23 6.53
CA ALA A 299 -12.07 -5.06 6.26
C ALA A 299 -13.04 -4.39 5.27
N LEU A 300 -13.23 -3.07 5.38
CA LEU A 300 -14.09 -2.32 4.48
C LEU A 300 -13.48 -2.17 3.08
N GLY A 301 -12.15 -2.14 2.96
CA GLY A 301 -11.43 -2.21 1.69
C GLY A 301 -11.69 -3.51 0.96
N ILE A 302 -11.49 -4.65 1.64
CA ILE A 302 -11.78 -5.99 1.10
C ILE A 302 -13.24 -6.11 0.64
N ILE A 303 -14.18 -5.62 1.44
CA ILE A 303 -15.61 -5.63 1.11
C ILE A 303 -15.92 -4.73 -0.10
N HIS A 304 -15.38 -3.51 -0.14
CA HIS A 304 -15.59 -2.62 -1.27
C HIS A 304 -15.09 -3.26 -2.57
N GLN A 305 -13.93 -3.89 -2.52
CA GLN A 305 -13.33 -4.60 -3.63
C GLN A 305 -14.12 -5.85 -4.05
N PHE A 306 -14.62 -6.65 -3.09
CA PHE A 306 -15.51 -7.78 -3.37
C PHE A 306 -16.76 -7.33 -4.14
N LEU A 307 -17.36 -6.21 -3.69
CA LEU A 307 -18.55 -5.60 -4.31
C LEU A 307 -18.26 -4.97 -5.68
N GLU A 308 -17.06 -4.46 -5.91
CA GLU A 308 -16.66 -3.96 -7.23
C GLU A 308 -16.31 -5.11 -8.18
N ARG A 309 -15.73 -6.22 -7.70
CA ARG A 309 -15.45 -7.44 -8.49
C ARG A 309 -16.72 -8.15 -9.00
N SER A 310 -17.75 -8.24 -8.16
CA SER A 310 -19.04 -8.81 -8.56
C SER A 310 -19.75 -7.96 -9.61
N LYS A 311 -19.57 -6.63 -9.56
CA LYS A 311 -19.97 -5.71 -10.63
C LYS A 311 -19.07 -5.81 -11.85
N SER A 312 -17.77 -6.12 -11.69
CA SER A 312 -16.76 -6.14 -12.74
C SER A 312 -16.60 -7.47 -13.49
N ARG A 313 -17.46 -8.48 -13.26
CA ARG A 313 -17.60 -9.61 -14.22
C ARG A 313 -18.02 -9.10 -15.61
N GLU A 314 -18.56 -7.89 -15.69
CA GLU A 314 -18.47 -7.05 -16.89
C GLU A 314 -17.27 -6.13 -16.75
N VAL A 315 -16.27 -6.31 -17.61
CA VAL A 315 -15.16 -5.36 -17.81
C VAL A 315 -15.73 -3.95 -17.86
N ARG A 316 -15.52 -3.13 -16.82
CA ARG A 316 -15.87 -1.70 -16.89
C ARG A 316 -15.07 -1.09 -18.03
N LYS A 317 -15.74 -0.77 -19.13
CA LYS A 317 -15.24 0.21 -20.09
C LYS A 317 -14.99 1.50 -19.32
N VAL A 318 -13.88 2.17 -19.59
CA VAL A 318 -13.64 3.53 -19.10
C VAL A 318 -14.76 4.42 -19.66
N GLU A 319 -15.78 4.71 -18.87
CA GLU A 319 -17.00 5.41 -19.33
C GLU A 319 -16.87 6.94 -19.29
N THR A 320 -15.81 7.48 -18.67
CA THR A 320 -15.64 8.94 -18.55
C THR A 320 -14.62 9.45 -19.56
N LEU A 321 -15.13 10.15 -20.59
CA LEU A 321 -14.33 10.92 -21.54
C LEU A 321 -14.22 12.37 -21.05
N GLU A 322 -13.02 12.80 -20.67
CA GLU A 322 -12.74 14.20 -20.39
C GLU A 322 -12.12 14.84 -21.63
N THR A 323 -12.57 16.04 -22.03
CA THR A 323 -12.02 16.76 -23.18
C THR A 323 -11.43 18.09 -22.75
N ARG A 324 -10.20 18.36 -23.21
CA ARG A 324 -9.48 19.62 -23.01
C ARG A 324 -9.02 20.14 -24.36
N ALA A 325 -9.08 21.46 -24.55
CA ALA A 325 -8.63 22.12 -25.76
C ALA A 325 -7.76 23.32 -25.41
N TYR A 326 -6.63 23.46 -26.10
CA TYR A 326 -5.69 24.55 -25.89
C TYR A 326 -5.27 25.18 -27.22
N GLU A 327 -5.23 26.50 -27.25
CA GLU A 327 -4.71 27.28 -28.38
C GLU A 327 -3.34 27.86 -28.00
N ILE A 328 -2.34 27.63 -28.86
CA ILE A 328 -0.95 27.97 -28.58
C ILE A 328 -0.37 28.69 -29.80
N ASP A 329 0.15 29.89 -29.58
CA ASP A 329 0.81 30.65 -30.62
C ASP A 329 2.25 30.13 -30.85
N ALA A 330 2.50 29.55 -32.03
CA ALA A 330 3.79 29.01 -32.42
C ALA A 330 4.84 30.09 -32.70
N ALA A 331 4.43 31.34 -32.90
CA ALA A 331 5.31 32.50 -33.08
C ALA A 331 5.65 33.22 -31.76
N ARG A 332 5.06 32.78 -30.64
CA ARG A 332 5.33 33.35 -29.31
C ARG A 332 6.80 33.18 -28.91
N VAL A 333 7.34 34.19 -28.24
CA VAL A 333 8.63 34.07 -27.54
C VAL A 333 8.49 33.10 -26.37
N GLY A 334 9.08 31.91 -26.51
CA GLY A 334 9.10 30.88 -25.48
C GLY A 334 10.20 31.06 -24.43
N THR A 335 10.25 30.13 -23.48
CA THR A 335 11.28 30.07 -22.42
C THR A 335 12.29 28.97 -22.71
N THR A 336 13.58 29.25 -22.58
CA THR A 336 14.63 28.25 -22.75
C THR A 336 14.58 27.20 -21.64
N VAL A 337 14.67 25.92 -22.00
CA VAL A 337 14.74 24.79 -21.09
C VAL A 337 16.12 24.13 -21.17
N LYS A 338 16.71 23.89 -20.01
CA LYS A 338 18.03 23.26 -19.81
C LYS A 338 17.95 21.74 -19.80
N HIS A 339 16.76 21.19 -19.59
CA HIS A 339 16.51 19.76 -19.47
C HIS A 339 17.22 19.13 -18.28
N THR A 340 17.10 19.72 -17.09
CA THR A 340 17.84 19.27 -15.89
C THR A 340 17.49 17.84 -15.47
N TRP A 341 16.37 17.27 -15.91
CA TRP A 341 16.06 15.86 -15.70
C TRP A 341 17.02 14.90 -16.43
N LYS A 342 17.82 15.38 -17.38
CA LYS A 342 18.92 14.62 -18.00
C LYS A 342 20.27 14.84 -17.31
N SER A 343 20.31 15.57 -16.20
CA SER A 343 21.58 15.78 -15.50
C SER A 343 22.08 14.49 -14.84
N LEU A 344 21.20 13.71 -14.20
CA LEU A 344 21.60 12.61 -13.33
C LEU A 344 20.76 11.35 -13.57
N ILE A 345 21.42 10.19 -13.63
CA ILE A 345 20.79 8.87 -13.53
C ILE A 345 21.54 8.05 -12.47
N THR A 346 20.97 6.92 -12.02
CA THR A 346 21.59 6.13 -10.97
C THR A 346 21.65 4.63 -11.27
N ILE A 347 22.55 3.94 -10.57
CA ILE A 347 22.53 2.48 -10.35
C ILE A 347 22.62 2.26 -8.83
N GLY A 348 22.39 1.04 -8.34
CA GLY A 348 22.46 0.72 -6.91
C GLY A 348 23.86 0.96 -6.36
N LYS A 349 24.75 0.00 -6.53
CA LYS A 349 26.14 0.06 -6.03
C LYS A 349 27.15 0.24 -7.14
N ALA A 350 28.29 0.87 -6.82
CA ALA A 350 29.43 1.02 -7.73
C ALA A 350 29.84 -0.32 -8.36
N LYS A 351 29.76 -1.41 -7.58
CA LYS A 351 30.07 -2.76 -8.02
C LYS A 351 29.22 -3.21 -9.21
N GLU A 352 27.94 -2.89 -9.20
CA GLU A 352 26.99 -3.27 -10.25
C GLU A 352 27.35 -2.64 -11.60
N GLY A 353 27.97 -1.46 -11.59
CA GLY A 353 28.48 -0.80 -12.80
C GLY A 353 29.61 -1.56 -13.51
N LEU A 354 30.20 -2.57 -12.85
CA LEU A 354 31.15 -3.51 -13.48
C LEU A 354 30.46 -4.68 -14.19
N HIS A 355 29.18 -4.91 -13.93
CA HIS A 355 28.43 -6.02 -14.51
C HIS A 355 28.05 -5.70 -15.97
N ALA A 356 28.27 -6.67 -16.87
CA ALA A 356 28.17 -6.46 -18.31
C ALA A 356 26.75 -6.09 -18.77
N ASP A 357 25.73 -6.59 -18.08
CA ASP A 357 24.31 -6.26 -18.28
C ASP A 357 24.00 -4.81 -17.88
N VAL A 358 24.42 -4.35 -16.70
CA VAL A 358 24.27 -2.96 -16.25
C VAL A 358 25.01 -2.01 -17.20
N GLN A 359 26.21 -2.37 -17.66
CA GLN A 359 26.93 -1.59 -18.68
C GLN A 359 26.17 -1.54 -20.02
N GLN A 360 25.49 -2.61 -20.42
CA GLN A 360 24.62 -2.61 -21.61
C GLN A 360 23.40 -1.71 -21.41
N HIS A 361 22.82 -1.68 -20.21
CA HIS A 361 21.71 -0.79 -19.86
C HIS A 361 22.15 0.68 -19.91
N LEU A 362 23.32 1.01 -19.35
CA LEU A 362 23.92 2.35 -19.42
C LEU A 362 24.18 2.79 -20.88
N LYS A 363 24.72 1.89 -21.72
CA LYS A 363 24.85 2.15 -23.17
C LYS A 363 23.51 2.30 -23.88
N TYR A 364 22.48 1.57 -23.43
CA TYR A 364 21.14 1.67 -24.00
C TYR A 364 20.55 3.06 -23.75
N VAL A 365 20.60 3.53 -22.50
CA VAL A 365 20.06 4.83 -22.11
C VAL A 365 20.86 5.98 -22.70
N GLN A 366 22.20 5.95 -22.65
CA GLN A 366 23.04 7.03 -23.20
C GLN A 366 22.83 7.29 -24.70
N ARG A 367 22.47 6.26 -25.48
CA ARG A 367 22.18 6.41 -26.91
C ARG A 367 20.83 7.08 -27.21
N ARG A 368 19.93 7.16 -26.23
CA ARG A 368 18.54 7.60 -26.42
C ARG A 368 18.16 8.81 -25.57
N SER A 369 18.67 8.85 -24.35
CA SER A 369 18.52 9.90 -23.36
C SER A 369 19.90 10.11 -22.73
N PRO A 370 20.79 10.91 -23.36
CA PRO A 370 22.15 11.12 -22.84
C PRO A 370 22.09 11.91 -21.53
N PHE A 371 22.46 11.24 -20.44
CA PHE A 371 22.62 11.83 -19.11
C PHE A 371 24.05 12.34 -18.90
N GLN A 372 24.23 13.34 -18.04
CA GLN A 372 25.56 13.91 -17.75
C GLN A 372 26.31 13.11 -16.68
N TYR A 373 25.62 12.71 -15.62
CA TYR A 373 26.20 12.07 -14.44
C TYR A 373 25.56 10.72 -14.12
N LEU A 374 26.33 9.84 -13.48
CA LEU A 374 25.86 8.60 -12.86
C LEU A 374 26.17 8.60 -11.36
N ARG A 375 25.16 8.49 -10.50
CA ARG A 375 25.30 8.31 -9.04
C ARG A 375 25.09 6.86 -8.62
N PHE A 376 25.81 6.43 -7.59
CA PHE A 376 25.78 5.08 -7.02
C PHE A 376 26.31 5.07 -5.58
N HIS A 377 25.87 4.10 -4.80
CA HIS A 377 26.40 3.81 -3.46
C HIS A 377 27.73 3.05 -3.51
N GLY A 378 28.40 2.95 -2.36
CA GLY A 378 29.36 1.86 -2.10
C GLY A 378 30.64 1.92 -2.93
N ILE A 379 31.16 3.10 -3.25
CA ILE A 379 32.48 3.23 -3.88
C ILE A 379 33.60 2.65 -2.99
N PHE A 380 33.38 2.65 -1.68
CA PHE A 380 34.29 2.13 -0.67
C PHE A 380 33.85 0.78 -0.08
N ASP A 381 32.75 0.19 -0.56
CA ASP A 381 32.35 -1.16 -0.17
C ASP A 381 33.50 -2.14 -0.48
N ASP A 382 33.67 -3.17 0.36
CA ASP A 382 34.75 -4.16 0.22
C ASP A 382 34.74 -4.86 -1.16
N GLY A 383 33.57 -4.96 -1.81
CA GLY A 383 33.42 -5.48 -3.16
C GLY A 383 34.18 -4.69 -4.24
N MET A 384 34.44 -3.40 -3.99
CA MET A 384 35.29 -2.53 -4.82
C MET A 384 36.78 -2.65 -4.49
N MET A 385 37.12 -3.31 -3.37
CA MET A 385 38.49 -3.61 -2.91
C MET A 385 39.37 -2.37 -2.74
N VAL A 386 38.78 -1.21 -2.40
CA VAL A 386 39.53 0.05 -2.34
C VAL A 386 40.44 0.12 -1.13
N TYR A 387 40.00 -0.35 0.02
CA TYR A 387 40.72 -0.26 1.30
C TYR A 387 40.85 -1.62 1.98
N HIS A 388 42.02 -1.91 2.53
CA HIS A 388 42.31 -3.08 3.34
C HIS A 388 43.45 -2.74 4.32
N GLU A 389 43.53 -3.41 5.47
CA GLU A 389 44.67 -3.30 6.39
C GLU A 389 45.45 -4.61 6.44
N ASP A 390 46.76 -4.58 6.26
CA ASP A 390 47.57 -5.80 6.38
C ASP A 390 47.73 -6.29 7.84
N GLU A 391 48.44 -7.39 8.04
CA GLU A 391 48.64 -8.00 9.37
C GLU A 391 49.27 -7.03 10.40
N ALA A 392 49.94 -5.96 9.94
CA ALA A 392 50.52 -4.92 10.78
C ALA A 392 49.59 -3.70 10.98
N GLY A 393 48.35 -3.76 10.50
CA GLY A 393 47.38 -2.66 10.55
C GLY A 393 47.72 -1.51 9.60
N GLN A 394 48.56 -1.73 8.59
CA GLN A 394 48.90 -0.69 7.61
C GLN A 394 47.90 -0.71 6.45
N PRO A 395 47.35 0.47 6.06
CA PRO A 395 46.37 0.52 4.99
C PRO A 395 47.04 0.23 3.65
N ARG A 396 46.31 -0.50 2.83
CA ARG A 396 46.61 -0.80 1.44
C ARG A 396 45.45 -0.34 0.58
N TYR A 397 45.78 0.31 -0.53
CA TYR A 397 44.81 0.90 -1.44
C TYR A 397 44.88 0.21 -2.80
N ASN A 398 43.72 -0.10 -3.38
CA ASN A 398 43.64 -0.67 -4.72
C ASN A 398 42.47 -0.06 -5.51
N PHE A 399 42.80 0.69 -6.56
CA PHE A 399 41.83 1.42 -7.37
C PHE A 399 41.45 0.69 -8.66
N ARG A 400 41.81 -0.58 -8.84
CA ARG A 400 41.58 -1.31 -10.11
C ARG A 400 40.11 -1.32 -10.53
N TYR A 401 39.18 -1.60 -9.61
CA TYR A 401 37.76 -1.63 -9.93
C TYR A 401 37.14 -0.25 -10.09
N VAL A 402 37.65 0.74 -9.36
CA VAL A 402 37.30 2.15 -9.57
C VAL A 402 37.70 2.58 -10.98
N ASP A 403 38.93 2.27 -11.41
CA ASP A 403 39.43 2.58 -12.75
C ASP A 403 38.57 1.91 -13.83
N GLN A 404 38.26 0.62 -13.68
CA GLN A 404 37.44 -0.10 -14.65
C GLN A 404 36.02 0.50 -14.78
N LEU A 405 35.42 0.91 -13.67
CA LEU A 405 34.13 1.58 -13.68
C LEU A 405 34.23 2.94 -14.36
N PHE A 406 35.14 3.80 -13.89
CA PHE A 406 35.22 5.20 -14.36
C PHE A 406 35.68 5.30 -15.81
N ASP A 407 36.64 4.47 -16.25
CA ASP A 407 37.02 4.35 -17.67
C ASP A 407 35.78 4.03 -18.53
N PHE A 408 34.95 3.09 -18.06
CA PHE A 408 33.72 2.73 -18.76
C PHE A 408 32.71 3.89 -18.80
N LEU A 409 32.44 4.54 -17.67
CA LEU A 409 31.50 5.67 -17.61
C LEU A 409 31.92 6.79 -18.56
N LEU A 410 33.19 7.21 -18.49
CA LEU A 410 33.73 8.26 -19.35
C LEU A 410 33.69 7.85 -20.83
N SER A 411 33.91 6.57 -21.15
CA SER A 411 33.85 6.06 -22.54
C SER A 411 32.46 6.19 -23.18
N ILE A 412 31.41 6.33 -22.38
CA ILE A 412 30.02 6.51 -22.84
C ILE A 412 29.47 7.91 -22.54
N GLY A 413 30.33 8.84 -22.13
CA GLY A 413 29.97 10.24 -21.88
C GLY A 413 29.34 10.52 -20.50
N LEU A 414 29.41 9.56 -19.58
CA LEU A 414 28.94 9.74 -18.19
C LEU A 414 30.10 10.14 -17.27
N LYS A 415 29.85 11.16 -16.45
CA LYS A 415 30.74 11.52 -15.35
C LYS A 415 30.29 10.86 -14.05
N PRO A 416 31.21 10.42 -13.19
CA PRO A 416 30.83 9.87 -11.90
C PRO A 416 30.31 10.98 -10.97
N PHE A 417 29.17 10.72 -10.34
CA PHE A 417 28.66 11.45 -9.19
C PHE A 417 28.88 10.53 -7.99
N ILE A 418 29.96 10.78 -7.27
CA ILE A 418 30.54 9.84 -6.32
C ILE A 418 29.95 10.11 -4.95
N GLU A 419 29.12 9.19 -4.46
CA GLU A 419 28.82 9.13 -3.04
C GLU A 419 30.04 8.59 -2.28
N LEU A 420 30.56 9.38 -1.35
CA LEU A 420 31.66 9.01 -0.46
C LEU A 420 31.12 8.13 0.66
N GLY A 421 30.93 6.85 0.34
CA GLY A 421 30.43 5.82 1.25
C GLY A 421 30.45 4.42 0.61
N PHE A 422 30.01 3.39 1.31
CA PHE A 422 29.87 3.37 2.76
C PHE A 422 31.24 3.10 3.42
N MET A 423 31.30 2.64 4.66
CA MET A 423 32.57 2.40 5.34
C MET A 423 33.21 1.08 4.86
N PRO A 424 34.52 1.03 4.57
CA PRO A 424 35.21 -0.25 4.42
C PRO A 424 35.21 -1.03 5.74
N SER A 425 35.04 -2.35 5.71
CA SER A 425 34.92 -3.17 6.94
C SER A 425 36.11 -3.02 7.89
N ALA A 426 37.32 -2.95 7.34
CA ALA A 426 38.55 -2.79 8.12
C ALA A 426 38.56 -1.48 8.93
N LEU A 427 37.95 -0.42 8.38
CA LEU A 427 37.90 0.91 8.99
C LEU A 427 36.63 1.17 9.83
N ALA A 428 35.57 0.36 9.67
CA ALA A 428 34.29 0.51 10.37
C ALA A 428 34.42 0.33 11.89
N SER A 429 34.01 1.33 12.69
CA SER A 429 34.11 1.29 14.16
C SER A 429 33.30 0.16 14.78
N ASP A 430 32.20 -0.19 14.13
CA ASP A 430 31.36 -1.34 14.45
C ASP A 430 31.10 -2.13 13.15
N PRO A 431 31.70 -3.33 12.99
CA PRO A 431 31.53 -4.16 11.80
C PRO A 431 30.18 -4.91 11.78
N ASP A 432 29.41 -4.89 12.87
CA ASP A 432 28.09 -5.54 12.89
C ASP A 432 27.00 -4.61 12.33
N GLN A 433 27.26 -3.30 12.25
CA GLN A 433 26.37 -2.32 11.63
C GLN A 433 26.49 -2.34 10.12
N THR A 434 25.48 -2.91 9.47
CA THR A 434 25.41 -2.99 8.01
C THR A 434 24.01 -2.71 7.50
N VAL A 435 23.92 -2.27 6.25
CA VAL A 435 22.67 -2.09 5.50
C VAL A 435 22.70 -2.92 4.22
N PHE A 436 21.51 -3.22 3.69
CA PHE A 436 21.24 -4.00 2.48
C PHE A 436 21.51 -5.51 2.56
N TYR A 437 21.01 -6.26 1.58
CA TYR A 437 21.25 -7.68 1.43
C TYR A 437 22.74 -7.99 1.19
N ARG A 438 23.38 -7.23 0.28
CA ARG A 438 24.86 -7.18 0.20
C ARG A 438 25.34 -6.06 1.11
N ALA A 439 25.97 -6.43 2.22
CA ALA A 439 26.38 -5.52 3.27
C ALA A 439 27.17 -4.29 2.77
N SER A 440 26.71 -3.11 3.19
CA SER A 440 27.48 -1.87 3.27
C SER A 440 27.62 -1.50 4.75
N TYR A 441 28.82 -1.19 5.22
CA TYR A 441 29.04 -0.88 6.65
C TYR A 441 28.74 0.59 6.94
N THR A 442 27.86 0.87 7.90
CA THR A 442 27.32 2.23 8.10
C THR A 442 27.89 2.93 9.33
N SER A 443 28.67 2.23 10.15
CA SER A 443 29.30 2.84 11.33
C SER A 443 30.37 3.88 10.96
N PRO A 444 30.66 4.85 11.84
CA PRO A 444 31.77 5.79 11.66
C PRO A 444 33.13 5.09 11.52
N PRO A 445 34.18 5.80 11.07
CA PRO A 445 35.51 5.20 11.00
C PRO A 445 36.15 5.08 12.40
N LYS A 446 36.87 3.98 12.66
CA LYS A 446 37.77 3.83 13.84
C LYS A 446 38.83 4.94 13.90
N SER A 447 39.18 5.50 12.75
CA SER A 447 40.14 6.59 12.62
C SER A 447 39.71 7.57 11.55
N VAL A 448 39.34 8.78 11.98
CA VAL A 448 38.99 9.90 11.08
C VAL A 448 40.16 10.26 10.16
N ASP A 449 41.41 10.14 10.63
CA ASP A 449 42.59 10.42 9.81
C ASP A 449 42.77 9.37 8.70
N ARG A 450 42.51 8.08 8.98
CA ARG A 450 42.51 7.03 7.94
C ARG A 450 41.39 7.21 6.93
N TRP A 451 40.21 7.66 7.37
CA TRP A 451 39.13 8.04 6.46
C TRP A 451 39.55 9.19 5.55
N CYS A 452 40.10 10.26 6.11
CA CYS A 452 40.59 11.39 5.31
C CYS A 452 41.72 10.97 4.35
N GLU A 453 42.62 10.07 4.78
CA GLU A 453 43.64 9.49 3.91
C GLU A 453 43.00 8.71 2.75
N LEU A 454 42.00 7.86 3.01
CA LEU A 454 41.28 7.12 1.98
C LEU A 454 40.65 8.04 0.93
N VAL A 455 39.90 9.06 1.37
CA VAL A 455 39.29 10.06 0.48
C VAL A 455 40.35 10.80 -0.33
N GLU A 456 41.44 11.25 0.33
CA GLU A 456 42.54 11.93 -0.36
C GLU A 456 43.20 11.05 -1.42
N ARG A 457 43.44 9.77 -1.11
CA ARG A 457 44.06 8.82 -2.03
C ARG A 457 43.17 8.54 -3.23
N LEU A 458 41.86 8.34 -3.03
CA LEU A 458 40.90 8.16 -4.13
C LEU A 458 40.92 9.36 -5.08
N ILE A 459 40.75 10.58 -4.56
CA ILE A 459 40.65 11.78 -5.38
C ILE A 459 41.97 12.04 -6.11
N ARG A 460 43.12 11.97 -5.42
CA ARG A 460 44.43 12.16 -6.07
C ARG A 460 44.71 11.10 -7.11
N HIS A 461 44.34 9.84 -6.86
CA HIS A 461 44.44 8.78 -7.86
C HIS A 461 43.64 9.13 -9.12
N CYS A 462 42.38 9.54 -8.96
CA CYS A 462 41.54 9.98 -10.06
C CYS A 462 42.15 11.19 -10.81
N MET A 463 42.63 12.21 -10.10
CA MET A 463 43.26 13.39 -10.73
C MET A 463 44.52 13.02 -11.50
N ASN A 464 45.32 12.08 -11.00
CA ASN A 464 46.52 11.59 -11.69
C ASN A 464 46.18 10.81 -12.97
N ARG A 465 45.06 10.06 -12.96
CA ARG A 465 44.65 9.23 -14.09
C ARG A 465 43.88 10.00 -15.17
N TYR A 466 42.89 10.80 -14.76
CA TYR A 466 41.94 11.47 -15.65
C TYR A 466 42.24 12.96 -15.86
N GLY A 467 43.13 13.54 -15.05
CA GLY A 467 43.47 14.96 -15.07
C GLY A 467 42.60 15.79 -14.13
N ALA A 468 43.19 16.85 -13.57
CA ALA A 468 42.53 17.71 -12.58
C ALA A 468 41.22 18.33 -13.11
N ALA A 469 41.24 18.90 -14.32
CA ALA A 469 40.07 19.57 -14.89
C ALA A 469 38.87 18.62 -15.10
N GLU A 470 39.13 17.34 -15.40
CA GLU A 470 38.07 16.34 -15.52
C GLU A 470 37.46 16.03 -14.14
N VAL A 471 38.29 15.71 -13.15
CA VAL A 471 37.84 15.36 -11.80
C VAL A 471 37.20 16.53 -11.05
N GLU A 472 37.65 17.76 -11.30
CA GLU A 472 37.02 18.99 -10.77
C GLU A 472 35.62 19.23 -11.33
N SER A 473 35.25 18.57 -12.44
CA SER A 473 33.89 18.60 -12.98
C SER A 473 32.99 17.49 -12.43
N TRP A 474 33.51 16.59 -11.59
CA TRP A 474 32.74 15.54 -10.94
C TRP A 474 32.07 16.05 -9.67
N LYS A 475 31.09 15.30 -9.17
CA LYS A 475 30.38 15.61 -7.92
C LYS A 475 30.78 14.61 -6.85
N PHE A 476 31.06 15.08 -5.63
CA PHE A 476 31.35 14.25 -4.47
C PHE A 476 30.27 14.46 -3.40
N GLU A 477 29.34 13.54 -3.28
CA GLU A 477 28.29 13.57 -2.25
C GLU A 477 28.82 12.92 -0.97
N PHE A 478 28.67 13.60 0.17
CA PHE A 478 29.10 13.08 1.46
C PHE A 478 28.00 12.25 2.10
N TRP A 479 28.21 10.93 2.13
CA TRP A 479 27.33 9.95 2.77
C TRP A 479 25.91 9.89 2.18
N ASN A 480 25.03 9.14 2.84
CA ASN A 480 23.66 8.87 2.42
C ASN A 480 22.71 8.88 3.64
N GLU A 481 21.61 9.64 3.56
CA GLU A 481 20.48 9.67 4.51
C GLU A 481 20.89 9.59 6.00
N PRO A 482 21.76 10.48 6.50
CA PRO A 482 22.30 10.41 7.85
C PRO A 482 21.26 10.60 8.95
N GLU A 483 20.04 11.05 8.62
CA GLU A 483 18.91 11.11 9.56
C GLU A 483 18.44 9.73 10.03
N PHE A 484 18.69 8.68 9.26
CA PHE A 484 18.27 7.32 9.59
C PHE A 484 19.39 6.56 10.29
N HIS A 485 19.09 6.02 11.47
CA HIS A 485 20.05 5.28 12.28
C HIS A 485 20.68 4.10 11.51
N ILE A 486 19.95 3.48 10.58
CA ILE A 486 20.49 2.38 9.79
C ILE A 486 21.60 2.81 8.82
N PHE A 487 21.48 4.01 8.25
CA PHE A 487 22.48 4.58 7.36
C PHE A 487 23.57 5.34 8.12
N TRP A 488 23.27 5.84 9.33
CA TRP A 488 24.25 6.45 10.23
C TRP A 488 23.89 6.16 11.70
N PRO A 489 24.49 5.14 12.34
CA PRO A 489 24.12 4.70 13.68
C PRO A 489 24.72 5.57 14.80
N ALA A 490 25.59 6.53 14.45
CA ALA A 490 26.25 7.40 15.40
C ALA A 490 25.51 8.74 15.60
N SER A 491 26.03 9.60 16.47
CA SER A 491 25.39 10.89 16.72
C SER A 491 25.47 11.83 15.51
N GLN A 492 24.53 12.76 15.42
CA GLN A 492 24.56 13.83 14.40
C GLN A 492 25.78 14.77 14.59
N ASP A 493 26.33 14.87 15.79
CA ASP A 493 27.59 15.58 16.04
C ASP A 493 28.79 14.88 15.40
N GLU A 494 28.84 13.55 15.48
CA GLU A 494 29.88 12.75 14.80
C GLU A 494 29.75 12.84 13.28
N TYR A 495 28.53 12.85 12.74
CA TYR A 495 28.29 13.07 11.31
C TYR A 495 28.85 14.42 10.86
N ARG A 496 28.50 15.51 11.56
CA ARG A 496 28.99 16.86 11.28
C ARG A 496 30.51 16.97 11.41
N ALA A 497 31.09 16.33 12.42
CA ALA A 497 32.54 16.31 12.62
C ALA A 497 33.26 15.57 11.48
N LEU A 498 32.73 14.43 11.04
CA LEU A 498 33.29 13.69 9.90
C LEU A 498 33.12 14.46 8.59
N TYR A 499 31.97 15.11 8.37
CA TYR A 499 31.74 15.99 7.23
C TYR A 499 32.77 17.11 7.17
N LEU A 500 32.98 17.85 8.26
CA LEU A 500 33.96 18.94 8.33
C LEU A 500 35.37 18.47 7.92
N ARG A 501 35.79 17.31 8.43
CA ARG A 501 37.11 16.74 8.13
C ARG A 501 37.22 16.28 6.68
N THR A 502 36.14 15.74 6.12
CA THR A 502 36.06 15.35 4.71
C THR A 502 36.07 16.58 3.80
N TYR A 503 35.27 17.61 4.09
CA TYR A 503 35.24 18.88 3.39
C TYR A 503 36.62 19.54 3.33
N GLN A 504 37.27 19.67 4.48
CA GLN A 504 38.64 20.23 4.57
C GLN A 504 39.63 19.41 3.74
N THR A 505 39.49 18.08 3.72
CA THR A 505 40.34 17.20 2.93
C THR A 505 40.13 17.42 1.43
N VAL A 506 38.89 17.44 0.95
CA VAL A 506 38.56 17.69 -0.46
C VAL A 506 39.07 19.07 -0.90
N LYS A 507 38.75 20.13 -0.14
CA LYS A 507 39.17 21.50 -0.47
C LYS A 507 40.67 21.74 -0.38
N ARG A 508 41.39 20.98 0.45
CA ARG A 508 42.87 21.01 0.51
C ARG A 508 43.51 20.40 -0.75
N ILE A 509 42.84 19.47 -1.42
CA ILE A 509 43.33 18.87 -2.67
C ILE A 509 43.13 19.85 -3.83
N SER A 510 41.92 20.40 -3.98
CA SER A 510 41.62 21.50 -4.88
C SER A 510 40.37 22.24 -4.42
N GLN A 511 40.40 23.57 -4.52
CA GLN A 511 39.25 24.42 -4.18
C GLN A 511 38.10 24.27 -5.18
N SER A 512 38.40 23.84 -6.42
CA SER A 512 37.42 23.65 -7.49
C SER A 512 36.61 22.35 -7.35
N LEU A 513 37.08 21.38 -6.57
CA LEU A 513 36.34 20.14 -6.32
C LEU A 513 35.03 20.44 -5.59
N GLN A 514 33.93 19.86 -6.08
CA GLN A 514 32.60 20.10 -5.54
C GLN A 514 32.20 18.99 -4.56
N ILE A 515 31.89 19.35 -3.32
CA ILE A 515 31.37 18.45 -2.30
C ILE A 515 29.96 18.86 -1.88
N GLY A 516 29.04 17.89 -1.82
CA GLY A 516 27.64 18.11 -1.43
C GLY A 516 27.26 17.33 -0.18
N ALA A 517 26.31 17.89 0.59
CA ALA A 517 25.81 17.35 1.85
C ALA A 517 24.47 18.04 2.21
N PRO A 518 23.62 17.47 3.08
CA PRO A 518 23.82 16.23 3.86
C PRO A 518 23.35 14.93 3.17
N GLY A 519 22.73 14.98 1.99
CA GLY A 519 22.21 13.77 1.32
C GLY A 519 20.96 13.25 2.02
N ARG A 520 20.01 14.15 2.32
CA ARG A 520 18.83 13.87 3.15
C ARG A 520 17.60 13.53 2.32
N ILE A 521 16.61 12.86 2.90
CA ILE A 521 15.29 12.67 2.31
C ILE A 521 14.34 13.82 2.68
N ILE A 522 13.70 14.42 1.68
CA ILE A 522 12.82 15.58 1.90
C ILE A 522 11.41 15.22 2.33
N THR A 523 11.06 13.94 2.50
CA THR A 523 9.74 13.51 3.01
C THR A 523 9.73 13.16 4.49
N VAL A 524 10.90 13.26 5.14
CA VAL A 524 11.07 13.20 6.60
C VAL A 524 11.07 14.61 7.19
N ASP A 525 10.39 14.79 8.32
CA ASP A 525 10.48 15.93 9.23
C ASP A 525 11.76 15.88 10.07
N SER A 526 12.90 16.04 9.39
CA SER A 526 14.22 16.19 10.00
C SER A 526 14.66 17.64 10.06
N VAL A 527 13.71 18.58 10.07
CA VAL A 527 14.00 20.02 9.90
C VAL A 527 14.97 20.52 10.97
N SER A 528 14.87 20.08 12.22
CA SER A 528 15.82 20.46 13.27
C SER A 528 17.26 20.01 12.97
N ILE A 529 17.45 18.75 12.56
CA ILE A 529 18.75 18.17 12.21
C ILE A 529 19.40 18.94 11.06
N VAL A 530 18.61 19.28 10.04
CA VAL A 530 19.07 20.02 8.85
C VAL A 530 19.47 21.45 9.19
N LYS A 531 18.69 22.12 10.05
CA LYS A 531 19.01 23.47 10.53
C LYS A 531 20.34 23.46 11.29
N ASP A 532 20.49 22.54 12.23
CA ASP A 532 21.74 22.39 13.01
C ASP A 532 22.94 22.11 12.10
N PHE A 533 22.76 21.32 11.05
CA PHE A 533 23.80 21.06 10.05
C PHE A 533 24.25 22.32 9.31
N PHE A 534 23.33 23.12 8.77
CA PHE A 534 23.71 24.34 8.04
C PHE A 534 24.26 25.44 8.95
N GLU A 535 23.77 25.54 10.18
CA GLU A 535 24.36 26.41 11.19
C GLU A 535 25.79 26.00 11.53
N PHE A 536 26.02 24.71 11.78
CA PHE A 536 27.36 24.16 11.99
C PHE A 536 28.28 24.47 10.81
N CYS A 537 27.80 24.30 9.57
CA CYS A 537 28.57 24.59 8.36
C CYS A 537 28.95 26.06 8.24
N ARG A 538 28.02 26.95 8.59
CA ARG A 538 28.27 28.41 8.63
C ARG A 538 29.32 28.75 9.69
N HIS A 539 29.24 28.16 10.88
CA HIS A 539 30.18 28.40 11.98
C HIS A 539 31.60 27.91 11.68
N HIS A 540 31.75 26.80 10.94
CA HIS A 540 33.04 26.20 10.63
C HIS A 540 33.56 26.52 9.21
N ALA A 541 32.85 27.37 8.46
CA ALA A 541 33.16 27.72 7.07
C ALA A 541 33.31 26.49 6.15
N CYS A 542 32.38 25.54 6.27
CA CYS A 542 32.34 24.30 5.47
C CYS A 542 30.99 24.11 4.75
N GLN A 543 30.45 25.18 4.18
CA GLN A 543 29.20 25.09 3.41
C GLN A 543 29.40 24.19 2.17
N PRO A 544 28.44 23.29 1.87
CA PRO A 544 28.51 22.43 0.70
C PRO A 544 28.39 23.25 -0.60
N ASP A 545 28.99 22.74 -1.68
CA ASP A 545 28.95 23.36 -3.02
C ASP A 545 27.66 23.03 -3.79
N PHE A 546 26.97 21.96 -3.40
CA PHE A 546 25.64 21.56 -3.89
C PHE A 546 24.87 20.81 -2.80
N ILE A 547 23.55 20.76 -2.91
CA ILE A 547 22.66 20.07 -1.96
C ILE A 547 22.10 18.81 -2.62
N PRO A 548 22.54 17.61 -2.22
CA PRO A 548 21.91 16.36 -2.57
C PRO A 548 20.69 16.09 -1.68
N LEU A 549 19.61 15.64 -2.30
CA LEU A 549 18.31 15.37 -1.69
C LEU A 549 17.72 14.07 -2.23
N HIS A 550 16.92 13.38 -1.44
CA HIS A 550 16.15 12.23 -1.89
C HIS A 550 14.65 12.49 -1.79
N PHE A 551 13.88 11.82 -2.64
CA PHE A 551 12.42 11.87 -2.59
C PHE A 551 11.76 10.53 -2.89
N TYR A 552 10.93 10.09 -1.94
CA TYR A 552 9.96 9.01 -2.13
C TYR A 552 8.64 9.44 -1.48
N PRO A 553 7.48 9.24 -2.13
CA PRO A 553 6.22 9.80 -1.68
C PRO A 553 5.62 9.00 -0.52
N HIS A 554 6.31 8.88 0.61
CA HIS A 554 5.85 8.18 1.81
C HIS A 554 5.70 9.21 2.95
N GLU A 555 4.46 9.54 3.33
CA GLU A 555 4.19 10.58 4.35
C GLU A 555 4.62 10.19 5.77
N ARG A 556 4.84 8.90 6.01
CA ARG A 556 5.23 8.34 7.31
C ARG A 556 6.48 7.48 7.22
N ILE A 557 7.40 7.82 6.32
CA ILE A 557 8.62 7.02 6.15
C ILE A 557 9.41 6.92 7.46
N GLU A 558 9.35 7.95 8.31
CA GLU A 558 9.92 8.00 9.65
C GLU A 558 9.45 6.86 10.55
N ASP A 559 8.17 6.51 10.50
CA ASP A 559 7.61 5.43 11.33
C ASP A 559 8.20 4.06 10.93
N MET A 560 8.61 3.90 9.66
CA MET A 560 9.21 2.67 9.15
C MET A 560 10.69 2.51 9.52
N VAL A 561 11.39 3.61 9.79
CA VAL A 561 12.86 3.68 9.93
C VAL A 561 13.31 4.13 11.32
N ASN A 562 12.39 4.45 12.23
CA ASN A 562 12.70 4.83 13.60
C ASN A 562 13.23 3.63 14.40
N ALA A 563 14.32 3.83 15.15
CA ALA A 563 15.02 2.82 15.94
C ALA A 563 14.16 2.17 17.04
N GLU A 564 13.13 2.83 17.57
CA GLU A 564 12.19 2.19 18.53
C GLU A 564 11.22 1.20 17.85
N PHE A 565 10.82 1.48 16.60
CA PHE A 565 9.95 0.61 15.80
C PHE A 565 10.76 -0.53 15.16
N ILE A 566 11.93 -0.19 14.62
CA ILE A 566 12.95 -1.14 14.16
C ILE A 566 13.47 -1.99 15.34
N GLY A 567 13.65 -1.44 16.53
CA GLY A 567 14.09 -2.20 17.71
C GLY A 567 13.10 -3.29 18.15
N GLN A 568 11.81 -3.13 17.85
CA GLN A 568 10.79 -4.17 18.04
C GLN A 568 10.70 -5.15 16.85
N MET A 569 11.05 -4.74 15.63
CA MET A 569 11.10 -5.60 14.43
C MET A 569 12.43 -6.35 14.23
N LEU A 570 13.56 -5.84 14.73
CA LEU A 570 14.89 -6.46 14.61
C LEU A 570 15.02 -7.73 15.47
N ASP A 571 14.09 -7.97 16.40
CA ASP A 571 13.96 -9.27 17.05
C ASP A 571 13.42 -10.35 16.06
N THR A 572 12.94 -9.98 14.87
CA THR A 572 12.42 -10.92 13.86
C THR A 572 12.93 -10.75 12.41
N ASP A 573 13.16 -9.53 11.87
CA ASP A 573 13.33 -9.32 10.41
C ASP A 573 14.38 -8.24 10.01
N PRO A 574 15.32 -8.50 9.08
CA PRO A 574 16.30 -7.51 8.56
C PRO A 574 15.72 -6.39 7.68
N TYR A 575 16.32 -5.19 7.69
CA TYR A 575 15.87 -4.00 6.93
C TYR A 575 15.57 -4.22 5.44
N TYR A 576 16.35 -5.04 4.73
CA TYR A 576 16.10 -5.30 3.31
C TYR A 576 14.75 -6.01 3.06
N GLN A 577 14.16 -6.66 4.08
CA GLN A 577 12.82 -7.25 3.98
C GLN A 577 11.73 -6.16 4.06
N LEU A 578 11.95 -5.09 4.83
CA LEU A 578 11.05 -3.93 4.84
C LEU A 578 10.96 -3.26 3.46
N LEU A 579 12.05 -3.27 2.70
CA LEU A 579 12.06 -2.78 1.33
C LEU A 579 11.25 -3.67 0.37
N GLU A 580 10.95 -4.92 0.75
CA GLU A 580 10.13 -5.84 -0.04
C GLU A 580 8.63 -5.78 0.30
N GLU A 581 8.25 -5.17 1.43
CA GLU A 581 6.87 -5.09 1.88
C GLU A 581 6.29 -3.70 1.63
N PHE A 582 5.38 -3.57 0.67
CA PHE A 582 4.72 -2.30 0.37
C PHE A 582 3.85 -1.83 1.55
N GLY A 583 4.22 -0.71 2.15
CA GLY A 583 3.52 -0.11 3.30
C GLY A 583 2.71 1.16 2.97
N GLY A 584 2.51 1.48 1.69
CA GLY A 584 1.72 2.62 1.24
C GLY A 584 2.54 3.81 0.74
N ILE A 585 1.84 4.82 0.22
CA ILE A 585 2.36 6.03 -0.44
C ILE A 585 1.38 7.19 -0.21
N SER A 586 1.86 8.42 -0.39
CA SER A 586 1.05 9.63 -0.22
C SER A 586 -0.15 9.60 -1.18
N PRO A 587 -1.37 9.90 -0.69
CA PRO A 587 -2.54 10.12 -1.54
C PRO A 587 -2.50 11.49 -2.27
N ASN A 588 -1.49 12.32 -2.02
CA ASN A 588 -1.31 13.62 -2.66
C ASN A 588 -0.55 13.47 -4.00
N PRO A 589 -1.18 13.74 -5.17
CA PRO A 589 -0.53 13.64 -6.47
C PRO A 589 0.52 14.74 -6.75
N ASP A 590 0.57 15.80 -5.94
CA ASP A 590 1.48 16.94 -6.09
C ASP A 590 2.59 16.98 -5.03
N PHE A 591 2.74 15.89 -4.27
CA PHE A 591 3.61 15.83 -3.10
C PHE A 591 5.08 16.19 -3.40
N LEU A 592 5.65 15.74 -4.52
CA LEU A 592 7.02 16.12 -4.92
C LEU A 592 7.17 17.63 -5.06
N LYS A 593 6.23 18.27 -5.76
CA LYS A 593 6.26 19.72 -6.02
C LYS A 593 6.15 20.50 -4.72
N GLU A 594 5.26 20.08 -3.83
CA GLU A 594 5.11 20.71 -2.51
C GLU A 594 6.37 20.58 -1.66
N ARG A 595 6.97 19.39 -1.59
CA ARG A 595 8.19 19.16 -0.80
C ARG A 595 9.41 19.87 -1.37
N LEU A 596 9.56 19.93 -2.70
CA LEU A 596 10.62 20.71 -3.33
C LEU A 596 10.46 22.22 -3.06
N ASN A 597 9.24 22.75 -3.15
CA ASN A 597 8.99 24.17 -2.84
C ASN A 597 9.34 24.48 -1.38
N ALA A 598 8.91 23.62 -0.43
CA ALA A 598 9.25 23.77 0.98
C ALA A 598 10.77 23.71 1.22
N GLU A 599 11.49 22.83 0.52
CA GLU A 599 12.94 22.73 0.64
C GLU A 599 13.66 23.96 0.06
N LEU A 600 13.20 24.48 -1.07
CA LEU A 600 13.75 25.70 -1.66
C LEU A 600 13.57 26.91 -0.72
N GLU A 601 12.42 27.02 -0.07
CA GLU A 601 12.16 28.05 0.95
C GLU A 601 13.08 27.89 2.16
N LEU A 602 13.27 26.66 2.64
CA LEU A 602 14.19 26.36 3.73
C LEU A 602 15.63 26.77 3.38
N LEU A 603 16.14 26.34 2.21
CA LEU A 603 17.49 26.66 1.75
C LEU A 603 17.68 28.17 1.55
N ALA A 604 16.65 28.87 1.05
CA ALA A 604 16.68 30.32 0.93
C ALA A 604 16.82 31.02 2.29
N ALA A 605 16.15 30.54 3.32
CA ALA A 605 16.26 31.08 4.67
C ALA A 605 17.69 30.97 5.26
N TYR A 606 18.49 30.00 4.79
CA TYR A 606 19.89 29.82 5.17
C TYR A 606 20.88 30.48 4.19
N GLY A 607 20.40 31.25 3.22
CA GLY A 607 21.26 31.94 2.24
C GLY A 607 21.85 31.01 1.17
N LEU A 608 21.24 29.85 0.94
CA LEU A 608 21.71 28.83 -0.01
C LEU A 608 20.94 28.85 -1.34
N SER A 609 20.18 29.90 -1.65
CA SER A 609 19.40 30.01 -2.90
C SER A 609 20.24 29.91 -4.20
N GLY A 610 21.56 30.16 -4.12
CA GLY A 610 22.47 30.03 -5.27
C GLY A 610 23.15 28.66 -5.37
N CYS A 611 22.88 27.74 -4.45
CA CYS A 611 23.48 26.41 -4.42
C CYS A 611 22.79 25.51 -5.45
N GLU A 612 23.56 24.66 -6.14
CA GLU A 612 22.96 23.65 -7.02
C GLU A 612 22.24 22.61 -6.17
N ILE A 613 21.08 22.12 -6.65
CA ILE A 613 20.25 21.15 -5.93
C ILE A 613 20.02 19.96 -6.83
N TYR A 614 20.29 18.77 -6.32
CA TYR A 614 20.11 17.52 -7.04
C TYR A 614 19.21 16.62 -6.21
N LEU A 615 18.13 16.11 -6.80
CA LEU A 615 17.55 14.88 -6.30
C LEU A 615 18.51 13.76 -6.67
N THR A 616 19.37 13.32 -5.75
CA THR A 616 20.33 12.23 -5.98
C THR A 616 19.64 10.87 -6.01
N GLU A 617 18.45 10.79 -5.42
CA GLU A 617 17.49 9.71 -5.58
C GLU A 617 16.07 10.25 -5.69
N TRP A 618 15.28 9.73 -6.64
CA TRP A 618 13.84 9.87 -6.59
C TRP A 618 13.11 8.72 -7.28
N ASN A 619 11.94 8.37 -6.75
CA ASN A 619 11.05 7.37 -7.33
C ASN A 619 9.61 7.59 -6.82
N SER A 620 8.62 6.89 -7.39
CA SER A 620 7.25 6.86 -6.84
C SER A 620 7.09 5.97 -5.60
N THR A 621 8.16 5.28 -5.18
CA THR A 621 8.18 4.38 -4.03
C THR A 621 9.61 3.98 -3.71
N ALA A 622 9.93 3.74 -2.43
CA ALA A 622 11.19 3.14 -1.99
C ALA A 622 11.12 1.60 -1.99
N TYR A 623 9.95 1.01 -2.19
CA TYR A 623 9.76 -0.44 -2.11
C TYR A 623 10.12 -1.16 -3.43
N HIS A 624 10.90 -2.25 -3.30
CA HIS A 624 11.46 -3.04 -4.39
C HIS A 624 10.48 -4.08 -4.96
N ARG A 625 9.28 -4.19 -4.38
CA ARG A 625 8.22 -5.12 -4.78
C ARG A 625 6.86 -4.45 -4.99
N GLU A 626 6.84 -3.13 -5.14
CA GLU A 626 5.63 -2.39 -5.46
C GLU A 626 5.29 -2.65 -6.94
N LEU A 627 4.29 -3.50 -7.17
CA LEU A 627 4.08 -4.08 -8.51
C LEU A 627 3.77 -3.04 -9.59
N THR A 628 3.21 -1.87 -9.26
CA THR A 628 2.87 -0.86 -10.26
C THR A 628 4.08 -0.17 -10.89
N ASN A 629 5.27 -0.30 -10.30
CA ASN A 629 6.55 0.11 -10.90
C ASN A 629 6.76 -0.42 -12.34
N ASP A 630 6.20 -1.59 -12.66
CA ASP A 630 6.37 -2.22 -13.97
C ASP A 630 5.36 -1.73 -15.03
N THR A 631 4.33 -0.98 -14.61
CA THR A 631 3.15 -0.64 -15.43
C THR A 631 3.29 0.71 -16.14
N VAL A 632 2.34 1.05 -17.03
CA VAL A 632 2.32 2.36 -17.71
C VAL A 632 2.07 3.54 -16.77
N TYR A 633 1.56 3.31 -15.55
CA TYR A 633 1.47 4.33 -14.51
C TYR A 633 2.81 5.03 -14.32
N LYS A 634 3.90 4.26 -14.32
CA LYS A 634 5.24 4.79 -14.07
C LYS A 634 5.68 5.79 -15.14
N ALA A 635 5.30 5.57 -16.40
CA ALA A 635 5.56 6.50 -17.48
C ALA A 635 4.84 7.84 -17.24
N ALA A 636 3.55 7.82 -16.93
CA ALA A 636 2.78 9.02 -16.63
C ALA A 636 3.26 9.73 -15.36
N TYR A 637 3.63 8.98 -14.32
CA TYR A 637 4.20 9.54 -13.09
C TYR A 637 5.48 10.34 -13.35
N ILE A 638 6.42 9.75 -14.10
CA ILE A 638 7.70 10.40 -14.44
C ILE A 638 7.45 11.67 -15.25
N VAL A 639 6.62 11.58 -16.31
CA VAL A 639 6.33 12.75 -17.16
C VAL A 639 5.66 13.85 -16.35
N LYS A 640 4.61 13.54 -15.58
CA LYS A 640 3.94 14.53 -14.73
C LYS A 640 4.94 15.25 -13.82
N ASN A 641 5.68 14.48 -13.02
CA ASN A 641 6.53 15.05 -11.98
C ASN A 641 7.72 15.82 -12.53
N LEU A 642 8.31 15.41 -13.65
CA LEU A 642 9.38 16.17 -14.30
C LEU A 642 8.87 17.45 -14.95
N LEU A 643 7.68 17.44 -15.56
CA LEU A 643 7.09 18.63 -16.14
C LEU A 643 6.63 19.62 -15.06
N ASP A 644 5.99 19.15 -13.99
CA ASP A 644 5.55 20.01 -12.88
C ASP A 644 6.70 20.72 -12.17
N ASN A 645 7.92 20.18 -12.29
CA ASN A 645 9.15 20.68 -11.66
C ASN A 645 10.25 21.01 -12.71
N LEU A 646 9.85 21.36 -13.93
CA LEU A 646 10.74 21.59 -15.06
C LEU A 646 11.83 22.63 -14.73
N ASP A 647 13.09 22.21 -14.73
CA ASP A 647 14.27 23.04 -14.43
C ASP A 647 14.23 23.80 -13.09
N VAL A 648 13.35 23.41 -12.16
CA VAL A 648 13.27 24.00 -10.81
C VAL A 648 14.52 23.67 -9.99
N ILE A 649 15.08 22.48 -10.20
CA ILE A 649 16.35 22.01 -9.61
C ILE A 649 17.33 21.56 -10.70
N HIS A 650 18.57 21.27 -10.32
CA HIS A 650 19.70 21.05 -11.23
C HIS A 650 19.86 19.59 -11.69
N GLY A 651 19.20 18.63 -11.03
CA GLY A 651 19.13 17.26 -11.52
C GLY A 651 18.16 16.34 -10.80
N PHE A 652 17.74 15.28 -11.50
CA PHE A 652 16.77 14.28 -11.04
C PHE A 652 17.32 12.85 -11.26
N GLY A 653 18.02 12.31 -10.27
CA GLY A 653 18.56 10.95 -10.27
C GLY A 653 17.49 9.90 -10.03
N TYR A 654 16.86 9.42 -11.11
CA TYR A 654 15.84 8.37 -10.98
C TYR A 654 16.45 7.10 -10.39
N TRP A 655 15.96 6.69 -9.23
CA TRP A 655 16.38 5.49 -8.52
C TRP A 655 15.51 4.32 -8.96
N VAL A 656 15.90 3.43 -9.87
CA VAL A 656 17.23 3.21 -10.47
C VAL A 656 17.15 2.91 -11.96
N LEU A 657 18.28 2.86 -12.67
CA LEU A 657 18.32 2.45 -14.07
C LEU A 657 17.86 1.00 -14.30
N SER A 658 18.23 0.06 -13.42
CA SER A 658 18.11 -1.38 -13.67
C SER A 658 17.54 -2.12 -12.48
N ASP A 659 16.75 -3.17 -12.70
CA ASP A 659 16.31 -4.08 -11.64
C ASP A 659 17.46 -4.95 -11.05
N ASN A 660 18.67 -4.84 -11.59
CA ASN A 660 19.84 -5.61 -11.16
C ASN A 660 20.57 -4.85 -10.05
N ILE A 661 19.88 -4.68 -8.92
CA ILE A 661 20.39 -4.02 -7.71
C ILE A 661 20.53 -5.02 -6.56
N GLU A 662 21.54 -4.81 -5.72
CA GLU A 662 21.92 -5.74 -4.65
C GLU A 662 21.41 -5.32 -3.24
N GLU A 663 20.47 -4.38 -3.20
CA GLU A 663 19.87 -3.89 -1.94
C GLU A 663 18.95 -4.92 -1.28
N THR A 664 18.22 -5.68 -2.10
CA THR A 664 17.35 -6.79 -1.69
C THR A 664 17.79 -8.10 -2.35
N PHE A 665 17.19 -9.22 -1.96
CA PHE A 665 17.48 -10.49 -2.62
C PHE A 665 17.02 -10.42 -4.09
N PRO A 666 17.79 -10.95 -5.07
CA PRO A 666 17.34 -10.92 -6.46
C PRO A 666 16.02 -11.68 -6.66
N SER A 667 15.03 -11.01 -7.23
CA SER A 667 13.75 -11.64 -7.54
C SER A 667 13.90 -12.71 -8.64
N ARG A 668 13.14 -13.80 -8.50
CA ARG A 668 13.03 -14.86 -9.53
C ARG A 668 12.08 -14.47 -10.66
N GLU A 669 11.19 -13.52 -10.42
CA GLU A 669 10.20 -13.06 -11.39
C GLU A 669 10.75 -11.90 -12.22
N LEU A 670 10.45 -11.91 -13.52
CA LEU A 670 10.87 -10.83 -14.41
C LEU A 670 10.29 -9.47 -14.01
N PHE A 671 8.97 -9.42 -13.85
CA PHE A 671 8.23 -8.23 -13.42
C PHE A 671 7.75 -8.48 -11.99
N HIS A 672 8.47 -7.91 -11.04
CA HIS A 672 8.25 -8.13 -9.61
C HIS A 672 8.04 -6.83 -8.84
N GLY A 673 7.78 -5.72 -9.53
CA GLY A 673 7.69 -4.40 -8.91
C GLY A 673 9.03 -3.75 -8.61
N GLY A 674 10.10 -4.17 -9.31
CA GLY A 674 11.43 -3.58 -9.15
C GLY A 674 11.49 -2.12 -9.59
N LEU A 675 12.36 -1.33 -8.94
CA LEU A 675 12.48 0.12 -9.14
C LEU A 675 13.04 0.51 -10.52
N GLY A 676 13.66 -0.42 -11.23
CA GLY A 676 14.43 -0.19 -12.45
C GLY A 676 13.63 0.36 -13.62
N LEU A 677 14.22 1.28 -14.40
CA LEU A 677 13.72 1.63 -15.73
C LEU A 677 13.79 0.44 -16.70
N ILE A 678 14.75 -0.45 -16.48
CA ILE A 678 15.02 -1.62 -17.32
C ILE A 678 14.95 -2.88 -16.44
N ALA A 679 14.07 -3.80 -16.82
CA ALA A 679 13.92 -5.10 -16.17
C ALA A 679 15.10 -6.04 -16.46
N GLN A 680 15.09 -7.20 -15.83
CA GLN A 680 16.05 -8.27 -16.13
C GLN A 680 16.10 -8.59 -17.64
N TYR A 681 17.23 -9.13 -18.09
CA TYR A 681 17.54 -9.38 -19.51
C TYR A 681 17.57 -8.13 -20.41
N GLY A 682 17.53 -6.93 -19.84
CA GLY A 682 17.60 -5.67 -20.56
C GLY A 682 16.33 -5.32 -21.31
N ILE A 683 15.18 -5.65 -20.73
CA ILE A 683 13.85 -5.35 -21.28
C ILE A 683 13.42 -3.96 -20.74
N PRO A 684 13.28 -2.93 -21.59
CA PRO A 684 12.91 -1.59 -21.13
C PRO A 684 11.44 -1.56 -20.70
N LYS A 685 11.18 -0.99 -19.51
CA LYS A 685 9.82 -0.77 -19.00
C LYS A 685 9.21 0.50 -19.62
N ALA A 686 7.92 0.71 -19.44
CA ALA A 686 7.23 1.92 -19.91
C ALA A 686 7.91 3.21 -19.39
N ALA A 687 8.43 3.17 -18.16
CA ALA A 687 9.21 4.23 -17.54
C ALA A 687 10.46 4.65 -18.35
N MET A 688 11.19 3.69 -18.94
CA MET A 688 12.34 4.00 -19.80
C MET A 688 11.90 4.76 -21.05
N HIS A 689 10.82 4.31 -21.68
CA HIS A 689 10.28 4.97 -22.87
C HIS A 689 9.76 6.39 -22.58
N ALA A 690 9.29 6.67 -21.36
CA ALA A 690 8.95 8.04 -20.95
C ALA A 690 10.17 8.98 -21.02
N TYR A 691 11.34 8.55 -20.54
CA TYR A 691 12.59 9.32 -20.68
C TYR A 691 13.01 9.50 -22.15
N GLU A 692 12.79 8.49 -23.00
CA GLU A 692 13.05 8.60 -24.45
C GLU A 692 12.16 9.66 -25.10
N LEU A 693 10.88 9.75 -24.71
CA LEU A 693 9.97 10.78 -25.23
C LEU A 693 10.30 12.18 -24.68
N LEU A 694 10.61 12.29 -23.38
CA LEU A 694 11.04 13.56 -22.78
C LEU A 694 12.34 14.10 -23.41
N SER A 695 13.24 13.21 -23.82
CA SER A 695 14.50 13.58 -24.48
C SER A 695 14.33 14.20 -25.86
N LYS A 696 13.15 14.06 -26.47
CA LYS A 696 12.81 14.64 -27.77
C LYS A 696 12.22 16.06 -27.67
N LEU A 697 11.92 16.55 -26.47
CA LEU A 697 11.45 17.92 -26.30
C LEU A 697 12.51 18.93 -26.75
N GLY A 698 12.08 19.98 -27.45
CA GLY A 698 12.95 21.06 -27.89
C GLY A 698 13.42 21.96 -26.75
N HIS A 699 14.39 22.82 -27.04
CA HIS A 699 15.04 23.70 -26.07
C HIS A 699 14.24 24.96 -25.72
N THR A 700 13.10 25.21 -26.38
CA THR A 700 12.26 26.39 -26.14
C THR A 700 10.83 25.96 -25.85
N VAL A 701 10.32 26.19 -24.65
CA VAL A 701 8.91 25.91 -24.30
C VAL A 701 8.03 27.08 -24.72
N LEU A 702 7.02 26.78 -25.53
CA LEU A 702 6.03 27.74 -26.00
C LEU A 702 4.83 27.84 -25.06
N ALA A 703 4.41 26.69 -24.53
CA ALA A 703 3.34 26.58 -23.55
C ALA A 703 3.46 25.28 -22.75
N GLN A 704 2.95 25.30 -21.53
CA GLN A 704 2.84 24.15 -20.65
C GLN A 704 1.59 24.32 -19.80
N GLY A 705 0.91 23.23 -19.50
CA GLY A 705 -0.23 23.21 -18.60
C GLY A 705 -0.52 21.80 -18.10
N GLU A 706 -1.68 21.63 -17.48
CA GLU A 706 -2.08 20.35 -16.91
C GLU A 706 -2.24 19.29 -18.02
N GLY A 707 -1.35 18.29 -18.02
CA GLY A 707 -1.38 17.18 -18.98
C GLY A 707 -0.65 17.44 -20.30
N TYR A 708 0.02 18.59 -20.49
CA TYR A 708 0.74 18.86 -21.74
C TYR A 708 1.93 19.83 -21.63
N ILE A 709 2.86 19.69 -22.56
CA ILE A 709 3.91 20.66 -22.86
C ILE A 709 4.11 20.78 -24.38
N VAL A 710 4.29 22.02 -24.85
CA VAL A 710 4.63 22.33 -26.23
C VAL A 710 5.96 23.05 -26.26
N SER A 711 6.90 22.49 -27.00
CA SER A 711 8.23 23.01 -27.20
C SER A 711 8.56 23.17 -28.68
N ALA A 712 9.58 23.96 -28.96
CA ALA A 712 10.19 24.15 -30.26
C ALA A 712 11.70 23.98 -30.14
N GLY A 713 12.29 23.40 -31.18
CA GLY A 713 13.69 23.02 -31.22
C GLY A 713 13.95 22.02 -32.34
N ASP A 714 15.23 21.83 -32.69
CA ASP A 714 15.67 20.85 -33.70
C ASP A 714 14.96 20.97 -35.06
N GLY A 715 14.62 22.21 -35.42
CA GLY A 715 13.98 22.54 -36.68
C GLY A 715 12.47 22.32 -36.72
N GLY A 716 11.79 22.05 -35.60
CA GLY A 716 10.34 21.79 -35.57
C GLY A 716 9.66 22.08 -34.23
N TYR A 717 8.47 21.51 -34.05
CA TYR A 717 7.65 21.61 -32.84
C TYR A 717 7.44 20.23 -32.21
N GLN A 718 7.41 20.17 -30.88
CA GLN A 718 7.17 18.95 -30.12
C GLN A 718 6.06 19.16 -29.09
N ILE A 719 5.05 18.30 -29.13
CA ILE A 719 3.87 18.34 -28.27
C ILE A 719 3.81 17.04 -27.48
N LEU A 720 4.12 17.08 -26.19
CA LEU A 720 4.02 15.93 -25.29
C LEU A 720 2.78 16.09 -24.42
N THR A 721 2.01 15.02 -24.28
CA THR A 721 0.79 14.95 -23.48
C THR A 721 0.80 13.70 -22.61
N TYR A 722 0.14 13.76 -21.45
CA TYR A 722 0.05 12.63 -20.52
C TYR A 722 -1.29 12.64 -19.77
N ASN A 723 -1.72 11.45 -19.35
CA ASN A 723 -2.95 11.26 -18.58
C ASN A 723 -2.62 10.56 -17.26
N TYR A 724 -2.20 11.31 -16.24
CA TYR A 724 -1.89 10.74 -14.93
C TYR A 724 -3.16 10.50 -14.11
N CYS A 725 -3.35 9.25 -13.68
CA CYS A 725 -4.31 8.88 -12.63
C CYS A 725 -3.54 8.54 -11.35
N HIS A 726 -4.04 9.00 -10.20
CA HIS A 726 -3.40 8.73 -8.91
C HIS A 726 -4.03 7.52 -8.24
N PHE A 727 -3.37 7.00 -7.21
CA PHE A 727 -3.81 5.84 -6.48
C PHE A 727 -5.12 6.08 -5.71
N ASP A 728 -5.90 5.03 -5.53
CA ASP A 728 -7.02 5.06 -4.60
C ASP A 728 -6.52 5.15 -3.14
N ASP A 729 -7.42 5.56 -2.25
CA ASP A 729 -7.06 5.85 -0.86
C ASP A 729 -6.61 4.60 -0.08
N LEU A 730 -7.07 3.40 -0.47
CA LEU A 730 -6.67 2.14 0.17
C LEU A 730 -5.29 1.71 -0.32
N TYR A 731 -5.01 1.81 -1.62
CA TYR A 731 -3.66 1.55 -2.14
C TYR A 731 -2.64 2.49 -1.52
N ALA A 732 -2.98 3.78 -1.41
CA ALA A 732 -2.15 4.77 -0.74
C ALA A 732 -1.86 4.37 0.72
N MET A 733 -2.78 3.67 1.39
CA MET A 733 -2.58 3.15 2.75
C MET A 733 -1.85 1.79 2.82
N GLY A 734 -1.34 1.26 1.70
CA GLY A 734 -0.59 0.01 1.65
C GLY A 734 -1.44 -1.24 1.39
N ASP A 735 -2.74 -1.09 1.14
CA ASP A 735 -3.60 -2.22 0.81
C ASP A 735 -3.33 -2.68 -0.63
N ILE A 736 -2.74 -3.86 -0.77
CA ILE A 736 -2.44 -4.49 -2.08
C ILE A 736 -3.41 -5.60 -2.46
N SER A 737 -4.47 -5.82 -1.69
CA SER A 737 -5.40 -6.95 -1.86
C SER A 737 -6.11 -7.00 -3.23
N PHE A 738 -6.08 -5.90 -3.99
CA PHE A 738 -6.67 -5.79 -5.32
C PHE A 738 -5.70 -5.87 -6.49
N ILE A 739 -4.39 -5.90 -6.24
CA ILE A 739 -3.41 -6.16 -7.28
C ILE A 739 -2.80 -7.55 -7.16
N ASP A 740 -2.46 -8.14 -8.30
CA ASP A 740 -1.71 -9.38 -8.37
C ASP A 740 -0.64 -9.31 -9.47
N HIS A 741 0.10 -10.40 -9.69
CA HIS A 741 1.18 -10.45 -10.68
C HIS A 741 0.75 -10.02 -12.09
N THR A 742 -0.51 -10.24 -12.47
CA THR A 742 -1.07 -9.98 -13.82
C THR A 742 -2.19 -8.92 -13.85
N HIS A 743 -2.71 -8.50 -12.69
CA HIS A 743 -3.71 -7.43 -12.57
C HIS A 743 -3.20 -6.32 -11.65
N ARG A 744 -2.47 -5.34 -12.20
CA ARG A 744 -1.82 -4.28 -11.41
C ARG A 744 -2.48 -2.91 -11.46
N TYR A 745 -3.53 -2.74 -12.27
CA TYR A 745 -4.19 -1.43 -12.47
C TYR A 745 -5.38 -1.19 -11.54
N ASN A 746 -5.71 -2.12 -10.65
CA ASN A 746 -6.88 -1.98 -9.77
C ASN A 746 -6.66 -0.98 -8.61
N GLY A 747 -5.43 -0.48 -8.42
CA GLY A 747 -5.08 0.47 -7.36
C GLY A 747 -5.26 1.93 -7.69
N PHE A 748 -5.88 2.25 -8.82
CA PHE A 748 -6.01 3.63 -9.29
C PHE A 748 -7.45 4.11 -9.17
N LYS A 749 -7.62 5.39 -8.82
CA LYS A 749 -8.92 6.06 -8.81
C LYS A 749 -9.05 7.05 -9.97
N HIS A 750 -10.29 7.40 -10.30
CA HIS A 750 -10.61 8.39 -11.33
C HIS A 750 -9.95 8.08 -12.69
N GLU A 751 -9.86 6.80 -13.04
CA GLU A 751 -9.47 6.36 -14.38
C GLU A 751 -10.44 6.95 -15.42
N ARG A 752 -9.87 7.62 -16.42
CA ARG A 752 -10.62 8.31 -17.46
C ARG A 752 -9.83 8.32 -18.76
N THR A 753 -10.54 8.35 -19.88
CA THR A 753 -9.92 8.63 -21.18
C THR A 753 -9.87 10.14 -21.34
N LEU A 754 -8.66 10.68 -21.55
CA LEU A 754 -8.44 12.11 -21.72
C LEU A 754 -8.23 12.44 -23.19
N LYS A 755 -9.14 13.24 -23.76
CA LYS A 755 -8.98 13.84 -25.08
C LYS A 755 -8.36 15.22 -24.95
N ILE A 756 -7.19 15.43 -25.54
CA ILE A 756 -6.53 16.73 -25.60
C ILE A 756 -6.41 17.19 -27.06
N ASP A 757 -7.04 18.32 -27.37
CA ASP A 757 -6.91 19.00 -28.64
C ASP A 757 -5.93 20.18 -28.48
N ILE A 758 -4.80 20.14 -29.20
CA ILE A 758 -3.80 21.22 -29.22
C ILE A 758 -3.84 21.90 -30.57
N THR A 759 -4.20 23.18 -30.59
CA THR A 759 -4.25 24.01 -31.79
C THR A 759 -3.06 24.96 -31.82
N LEU A 760 -2.14 24.74 -32.75
CA LEU A 760 -1.00 25.63 -33.00
C LEU A 760 -1.41 26.73 -33.99
N MET A 761 -1.38 27.98 -33.52
CA MET A 761 -1.59 29.19 -34.32
C MET A 761 -0.27 29.69 -34.89
N ASN A 762 -0.29 30.40 -36.02
CA ASN A 762 0.89 31.03 -36.63
C ASN A 762 2.07 30.07 -36.89
N VAL A 763 1.78 28.80 -37.21
CA VAL A 763 2.79 27.86 -37.69
C VAL A 763 3.30 28.37 -39.05
N PRO A 764 4.62 28.36 -39.31
CA PRO A 764 5.17 28.74 -40.60
C PRO A 764 4.54 27.95 -41.74
N ASP A 765 4.30 28.63 -42.86
CA ASP A 765 3.77 28.01 -44.09
C ASP A 765 4.70 26.89 -44.58
N GLY A 766 4.09 25.78 -44.97
CA GLY A 766 4.79 24.65 -45.54
C GLY A 766 4.26 23.30 -45.09
N ARG A 767 4.94 22.26 -45.60
CA ARG A 767 4.61 20.87 -45.30
C ARG A 767 5.43 20.37 -44.12
N PHE A 768 4.78 19.66 -43.20
CA PHE A 768 5.40 19.07 -42.02
C PHE A 768 5.21 17.56 -42.02
N LYS A 769 6.28 16.85 -41.70
CA LYS A 769 6.22 15.45 -41.28
C LYS A 769 5.79 15.41 -39.82
N MET A 770 4.65 14.79 -39.55
CA MET A 770 4.13 14.56 -38.21
C MET A 770 4.43 13.13 -37.78
N VAL A 771 5.24 12.97 -36.72
CA VAL A 771 5.53 11.67 -36.09
C VAL A 771 4.87 11.64 -34.72
N LYS A 772 3.90 10.73 -34.54
CA LYS A 772 3.23 10.48 -33.25
C LYS A 772 3.81 9.24 -32.59
N HIS A 773 4.24 9.39 -31.35
CA HIS A 773 4.62 8.32 -30.43
C HIS A 773 3.55 8.16 -29.35
N THR A 774 3.23 6.93 -28.95
CA THR A 774 2.24 6.65 -27.90
C THR A 774 2.70 5.49 -27.02
N ILE A 775 2.58 5.69 -25.71
CA ILE A 775 2.77 4.71 -24.64
C ILE A 775 1.40 4.54 -23.96
N ASP A 776 0.87 3.33 -23.99
CA ASP A 776 -0.35 2.90 -23.33
C ASP A 776 -0.27 1.39 -23.02
N ARG A 777 -1.32 0.82 -22.44
CA ARG A 777 -1.35 -0.61 -22.08
C ARG A 777 -1.27 -1.54 -23.29
N ASN A 778 -1.65 -1.07 -24.47
CA ASN A 778 -1.59 -1.87 -25.68
C ASN A 778 -0.21 -1.82 -26.34
N GLN A 779 0.52 -0.71 -26.24
CA GLN A 779 1.83 -0.49 -26.87
C GLN A 779 2.71 0.43 -26.02
N GLY A 780 4.01 0.14 -25.90
CA GLY A 780 4.92 0.94 -25.06
C GLY A 780 5.12 0.39 -23.64
N SER A 781 4.55 -0.78 -23.34
CA SER A 781 4.62 -1.42 -22.02
C SER A 781 5.13 -2.85 -22.14
N SER A 782 6.29 -3.14 -21.56
CA SER A 782 6.83 -4.50 -21.51
C SER A 782 6.03 -5.40 -20.57
N TYR A 783 5.48 -4.85 -19.49
CA TYR A 783 4.64 -5.59 -18.54
C TYR A 783 3.34 -6.05 -19.21
N ASP A 784 2.60 -5.12 -19.83
CA ASP A 784 1.33 -5.48 -20.48
C ASP A 784 1.57 -6.42 -21.67
N ALA A 785 2.67 -6.26 -22.40
CA ALA A 785 3.09 -7.21 -23.44
C ALA A 785 3.37 -8.60 -22.88
N TRP A 786 4.04 -8.70 -21.72
CA TRP A 786 4.29 -9.97 -21.03
C TRP A 786 2.99 -10.61 -20.51
N VAL A 787 2.07 -9.83 -19.95
CA VAL A 787 0.73 -10.33 -19.57
C VAL A 787 -0.03 -10.85 -20.80
N ALA A 788 0.01 -10.12 -21.92
CA ALA A 788 -0.63 -10.54 -23.17
C ALA A 788 -0.03 -11.82 -23.78
N MET A 789 1.26 -12.10 -23.51
CA MET A 789 1.89 -13.38 -23.85
C MET A 789 1.45 -14.55 -22.96
N GLY A 790 0.66 -14.29 -21.92
CA GLY A 790 0.25 -15.27 -20.92
C GLY A 790 1.16 -15.32 -19.69
N ALA A 791 1.93 -14.26 -19.43
CA ALA A 791 2.79 -14.11 -18.24
C ALA A 791 3.74 -15.31 -17.98
N PRO A 792 4.55 -15.75 -18.97
CA PRO A 792 5.41 -16.92 -18.81
C PRO A 792 6.45 -16.72 -17.69
N GLU A 793 6.59 -17.74 -16.83
CA GLU A 793 7.57 -17.76 -15.73
C GLU A 793 9.02 -17.82 -16.23
N SER A 794 9.26 -18.52 -17.34
CA SER A 794 10.58 -18.66 -17.95
C SER A 794 10.57 -18.12 -19.38
N LEU A 795 11.61 -17.37 -19.73
CA LEU A 795 11.74 -16.77 -21.06
C LEU A 795 12.85 -17.44 -21.86
N THR A 796 12.55 -17.74 -23.12
CA THR A 796 13.58 -18.04 -24.11
C THR A 796 14.23 -16.74 -24.63
N LYS A 797 15.33 -16.87 -25.38
CA LYS A 797 15.94 -15.72 -26.06
C LYS A 797 15.00 -15.06 -27.06
N GLU A 798 14.13 -15.85 -27.71
CA GLU A 798 13.13 -15.34 -28.64
C GLU A 798 12.06 -14.53 -27.90
N ASP A 799 11.58 -15.02 -26.75
CA ASP A 799 10.62 -14.30 -25.91
C ASP A 799 11.17 -12.96 -25.43
N VAL A 800 12.44 -12.93 -24.99
CA VAL A 800 13.12 -11.68 -24.60
C VAL A 800 13.21 -10.70 -25.78
N GLN A 801 13.55 -11.19 -26.98
CA GLN A 801 13.61 -10.33 -28.18
C GLN A 801 12.23 -9.82 -28.58
N TYR A 802 11.22 -10.68 -28.51
CA TYR A 802 9.83 -10.32 -28.76
C TYR A 802 9.37 -9.23 -27.78
N LEU A 803 9.59 -9.41 -26.48
CA LEU A 803 9.23 -8.41 -25.46
C LEU A 803 9.89 -7.06 -25.68
N LYS A 804 11.18 -7.04 -26.03
CA LYS A 804 11.90 -5.78 -26.36
C LYS A 804 11.31 -5.08 -27.59
N ALA A 805 10.83 -5.85 -28.56
CA ALA A 805 10.25 -5.30 -29.79
C ALA A 805 8.80 -4.82 -29.56
N SER A 806 8.02 -5.58 -28.79
CA SER A 806 6.61 -5.28 -28.49
C SER A 806 6.44 -4.17 -27.45
N SER A 807 7.43 -3.97 -26.57
CA SER A 807 7.41 -2.91 -25.57
C SER A 807 7.71 -1.51 -26.13
N CYS A 808 8.09 -1.37 -27.40
CA CYS A 808 8.40 -0.07 -27.99
C CYS A 808 7.15 0.82 -28.13
N PRO A 809 7.26 2.16 -27.95
CA PRO A 809 6.14 3.07 -28.19
C PRO A 809 5.59 2.95 -29.60
N ARG A 810 4.26 2.98 -29.74
CA ARG A 810 3.61 2.98 -31.06
C ARG A 810 4.06 4.22 -31.83
N ARG A 811 4.57 4.03 -33.03
CA ARG A 811 5.02 5.10 -33.92
C ARG A 811 4.13 5.20 -35.16
N HIS A 812 3.52 6.37 -35.36
CA HIS A 812 2.71 6.68 -36.54
C HIS A 812 3.28 7.90 -37.27
N VAL A 813 3.37 7.85 -38.59
CA VAL A 813 3.93 8.92 -39.43
C VAL A 813 2.88 9.37 -40.42
N SER A 814 2.71 10.68 -40.53
CA SER A 814 1.81 11.33 -41.49
C SER A 814 2.43 12.65 -41.95
N TYR A 815 1.83 13.30 -42.94
CA TYR A 815 2.23 14.61 -43.42
C TYR A 815 1.04 15.56 -43.31
N VAL A 816 1.30 16.78 -42.85
CA VAL A 816 0.29 17.83 -42.67
C VAL A 816 0.79 19.11 -43.32
N ASP A 817 -0.10 19.84 -43.98
CA ASP A 817 0.20 21.11 -44.62
C ASP A 817 -0.31 22.24 -43.71
N ALA A 818 0.57 23.20 -43.40
CA ALA A 818 0.20 24.40 -42.66
C ALA A 818 -0.05 25.52 -43.68
N GLU A 819 -1.32 25.87 -43.91
CA GLU A 819 -1.68 26.97 -44.82
C GLU A 819 -1.43 28.34 -44.16
N PRO A 820 -1.16 29.41 -44.94
CA PRO A 820 -0.95 30.75 -44.41
C PRO A 820 -2.10 31.24 -43.54
N GLY A 821 -1.83 31.47 -42.25
CA GLY A 821 -2.82 31.92 -41.27
C GLY A 821 -3.79 30.84 -40.77
N ALA A 822 -3.65 29.60 -41.22
CA ALA A 822 -4.43 28.47 -40.72
C ALA A 822 -3.84 27.92 -39.41
N ALA A 823 -4.73 27.46 -38.54
CA ALA A 823 -4.36 26.79 -37.31
C ALA A 823 -4.15 25.29 -37.56
N LEU A 824 -3.08 24.72 -37.00
CA LEU A 824 -2.84 23.29 -37.04
C LEU A 824 -3.33 22.64 -35.74
N THR A 825 -4.44 21.91 -35.80
CA THR A 825 -4.96 21.18 -34.64
C THR A 825 -4.52 19.72 -34.66
N VAL A 826 -3.93 19.27 -33.56
CA VAL A 826 -3.62 17.86 -33.31
C VAL A 826 -4.43 17.32 -32.15
N CYS A 827 -4.91 16.08 -32.29
CA CYS A 827 -5.73 15.40 -31.29
C CYS A 827 -4.98 14.24 -30.64
N PHE A 828 -5.07 14.19 -29.32
CA PHE A 828 -4.63 13.09 -28.48
C PHE A 828 -5.84 12.46 -27.79
N ASN A 829 -5.95 11.13 -27.86
CA ASN A 829 -6.86 10.35 -27.03
C ASN A 829 -5.97 9.47 -26.17
N LEU A 830 -5.92 9.75 -24.86
CA LEU A 830 -5.04 9.09 -23.91
C LEU A 830 -5.89 8.21 -23.00
N GLU A 831 -5.66 6.91 -23.03
CA GLU A 831 -6.17 6.00 -22.00
C GLU A 831 -5.57 6.34 -20.62
N PRO A 832 -6.11 5.81 -19.51
CA PRO A 832 -5.50 5.98 -18.19
C PRO A 832 -4.00 5.68 -18.23
N HIS A 833 -3.19 6.61 -17.68
CA HIS A 833 -1.72 6.57 -17.68
C HIS A 833 -1.04 6.67 -19.07
N GLY A 834 -1.80 6.95 -20.12
CA GLY A 834 -1.24 7.12 -21.46
C GLY A 834 -0.32 8.34 -21.57
N VAL A 835 0.75 8.20 -22.34
CA VAL A 835 1.68 9.29 -22.70
C VAL A 835 1.84 9.33 -24.22
N ALA A 836 1.77 10.51 -24.83
CA ALA A 836 1.96 10.64 -26.27
C ALA A 836 2.77 11.89 -26.63
N LEU A 837 3.64 11.74 -27.62
CA LEU A 837 4.45 12.82 -28.18
C LEU A 837 4.12 12.97 -29.67
N ILE A 838 3.94 14.19 -30.15
CA ILE A 838 3.97 14.53 -31.57
C ILE A 838 5.21 15.37 -31.86
N GLU A 839 5.99 14.96 -32.87
CA GLU A 839 7.07 15.74 -33.47
C GLU A 839 6.59 16.24 -34.85
N LEU A 840 6.60 17.56 -35.06
CA LEU A 840 6.31 18.22 -36.33
C LEU A 840 7.60 18.77 -36.91
N THR A 841 8.11 18.16 -37.98
CA THR A 841 9.34 18.57 -38.64
C THR A 841 9.02 19.10 -40.04
N PRO A 842 9.41 20.34 -40.40
CA PRO A 842 9.29 20.85 -41.77
C PRO A 842 9.98 19.93 -42.77
N THR A 843 9.34 19.75 -43.92
CA THR A 843 9.89 19.03 -45.07
C THR A 843 10.15 20.01 -46.19
N TYR A 844 11.35 19.92 -46.77
CA TYR A 844 11.78 20.76 -47.88
C TYR A 844 11.76 19.89 -49.15
N ASP A 845 10.56 19.54 -49.59
CA ASP A 845 10.32 18.81 -50.84
C ASP A 845 10.40 19.73 -52.06
#